data_AF-L7M6L7-F1
#
_entry.id   AF-L7M6L7-F1
#
_cell.length_a   1.000
_cell.length_b   1.000
_cell.length_c   1.000
_cell.angle_alpha   90.00
_cell.angle_beta   90.00
_cell.angle_gamma   90.00
#
_symmetry.space_group_name_H-M   'P 1'
#
loop_
_entity.id
_entity.type
_entity.pdbx_description
1 polymer ?
#
loop_
_entity_poly.entity_id
_entity_poly.type
_entity_poly.pdbx_seq_one_letter_code
_entity_poly.pdbx_strand_id
1 'polypeptide(L)'
;MSTGPRPQAPEPPRRTMACTKRLLAVLVFFVLVSLYVATIDEDPPRQEQMWPVNVDDPTDDPVVPNDEHRHLMYFVQVSDTHLSGSVPQRAVQLKEFIAETIMKIIKPPIIVMTGDIVDSLGARFLDSGQIREEWQQYWRAIYETGVTRKHIWLDIRGNHDNLNLASVEDEHNFYRVYSVQGRQHLHSYSYTHHDGDDRYTFIGIDTCTDPGVKRPFNFIGSLPQAELSSLQSIRKDTRGSNFTIWFGHHPTRSVASEEIHELLRLGGPYLCGHYHSLLGFFRGMYALQPSGFLELELADWKTGRLFRVAAVDHGLFSFVDVRFHEWPIILVTNPKRAVMAMPGVEPLHRILHSTHIRALVFSPTPVSEVRCSVDDGPWQPLKRVAQGPLWVAPWDTKEISPGLHTLMVQAMDHEGLWSEAHMMTFSVDGTRPPHSVAMKILLQGGIRALRILFILIVLACVLPLCWIKAVQTSSWLGPPDLSPGRCLCCGCLTRCLHLLVSVDVLFWPLIALPLYLAIGPWFVGEMVEGHLGACFVWGIVVYGTFLPGGLSYFYGMVFIAMCYVPLVCCLGCTLWRRRQALRAGTANPAVSALPLAAVLVLQCLWAALFVLAYGYLALIFGFLLVGAPVVSVVSWQRARTLPYHRLEKFERFVGGGAANDGAANSKAGSS
;
A
#
# COMPACT_ATOMS: atom_id res chain seq x y z
N MET A 1 29.87 -7.25 60.68
CA MET A 1 29.82 -7.51 59.22
C MET A 1 28.41 -7.20 58.76
N SER A 2 28.24 -6.05 58.12
CA SER A 2 26.98 -5.45 57.70
C SER A 2 26.65 -5.88 56.27
N THR A 3 25.46 -6.42 56.06
CA THR A 3 24.91 -6.81 54.77
C THR A 3 24.27 -5.60 54.09
N GLY A 4 24.96 -5.02 53.10
CA GLY A 4 24.44 -3.93 52.27
C GLY A 4 23.37 -4.40 51.27
N PRO A 5 22.46 -3.51 50.84
CA PRO A 5 21.38 -3.87 49.92
C PRO A 5 21.87 -3.91 48.46
N ARG A 6 21.32 -4.85 47.67
CA ARG A 6 21.52 -4.98 46.22
C ARG A 6 20.92 -3.76 45.47
N PRO A 7 21.54 -3.32 44.36
CA PRO A 7 20.97 -2.28 43.51
C PRO A 7 19.81 -2.82 42.66
N GLN A 8 18.70 -2.07 42.61
CA GLN A 8 17.58 -2.30 41.69
C GLN A 8 17.97 -1.85 40.27
N ALA A 9 17.65 -2.68 39.27
CA ALA A 9 17.80 -2.35 37.86
C ALA A 9 16.78 -1.28 37.43
N PRO A 10 17.11 -0.39 36.46
CA PRO A 10 16.20 0.65 36.00
C PRO A 10 15.06 0.04 35.15
N GLU A 11 13.81 0.39 35.49
CA GLU A 11 12.65 0.09 34.65
C GLU A 11 12.72 0.84 33.30
N PRO A 12 12.29 0.22 32.18
CA PRO A 12 12.24 0.89 30.89
C PRO A 12 11.07 1.90 30.84
N PRO A 13 11.17 2.97 30.03
CA PRO A 13 10.17 4.03 29.99
C PRO A 13 8.86 3.54 29.35
N ARG A 14 7.88 3.15 30.17
CA ARG A 14 6.56 2.67 29.74
C ARG A 14 5.62 3.75 29.17
N ARG A 15 6.02 5.04 29.14
CA ARG A 15 5.12 6.15 28.77
C ARG A 15 5.22 6.62 27.31
N THR A 16 6.27 6.29 26.56
CA THR A 16 6.41 6.69 25.15
C THR A 16 5.71 5.74 24.18
N MET A 17 5.66 4.43 24.46
CA MET A 17 4.99 3.43 23.59
C MET A 17 3.46 3.52 23.58
N ALA A 18 2.82 4.01 24.64
CA ALA A 18 1.36 4.08 24.71
C ALA A 18 0.77 5.15 23.78
N CYS A 19 1.52 6.22 23.50
CA CYS A 19 1.09 7.31 22.63
C CYS A 19 1.24 6.93 21.14
N THR A 20 2.36 6.28 20.78
CA THR A 20 2.57 5.71 19.44
C THR A 20 1.57 4.60 19.12
N LYS A 21 1.23 3.73 20.08
CA LYS A 21 0.20 2.69 19.88
C LYS A 21 -1.20 3.27 19.68
N ARG A 22 -1.55 4.38 20.34
CA ARG A 22 -2.84 5.06 20.15
C ARG A 22 -2.89 5.81 18.81
N LEU A 23 -1.81 6.46 18.41
CA LEU A 23 -1.70 7.11 17.11
C LEU A 23 -1.74 6.09 15.96
N LEU A 24 -1.06 4.95 16.12
CA LEU A 24 -1.09 3.84 15.18
C LEU A 24 -2.47 3.18 15.13
N ALA A 25 -3.17 3.02 16.26
CA ALA A 25 -4.54 2.50 16.29
C ALA A 25 -5.54 3.44 15.60
N VAL A 26 -5.36 4.76 15.73
CA VAL A 26 -6.16 5.75 15.02
C VAL A 26 -5.85 5.73 13.52
N LEU A 27 -4.58 5.58 13.14
CA LEU A 27 -4.17 5.44 11.73
C LEU A 27 -4.77 4.17 11.12
N VAL A 28 -4.65 3.03 11.82
CA VAL A 28 -5.26 1.75 11.43
C VAL A 28 -6.77 1.87 11.38
N PHE A 29 -7.42 2.58 12.30
CA PHE A 29 -8.86 2.81 12.25
C PHE A 29 -9.29 3.63 11.03
N PHE A 30 -8.58 4.72 10.70
CA PHE A 30 -8.88 5.51 9.50
C PHE A 30 -8.58 4.75 8.21
N VAL A 31 -7.54 3.93 8.20
CA VAL A 31 -7.27 2.96 7.14
C VAL A 31 -8.48 2.03 7.04
N LEU A 32 -8.87 1.31 8.11
CA LEU A 32 -10.01 0.39 8.11
C LEU A 32 -11.35 1.04 7.71
N VAL A 33 -11.59 2.30 8.05
CA VAL A 33 -12.78 3.06 7.64
C VAL A 33 -12.72 3.44 6.15
N SER A 34 -11.56 3.89 5.65
CA SER A 34 -11.37 4.11 4.20
C SER A 34 -11.63 2.84 3.40
N LEU A 35 -11.21 1.73 3.98
CA LEU A 35 -11.29 0.40 3.41
C LEU A 35 -12.72 -0.15 3.44
N TYR A 36 -13.47 0.12 4.51
CA TYR A 36 -14.91 -0.18 4.56
C TYR A 36 -15.69 0.62 3.50
N VAL A 37 -15.34 1.89 3.31
CA VAL A 37 -15.93 2.71 2.24
C VAL A 37 -15.55 2.18 0.85
N ALA A 38 -14.33 1.66 0.66
CA ALA A 38 -13.94 0.99 -0.58
C ALA A 38 -14.74 -0.29 -0.85
N THR A 39 -15.13 -1.03 0.18
CA THR A 39 -15.95 -2.25 0.03
C THR A 39 -17.43 -1.98 -0.27
N ILE A 40 -17.94 -0.77 -0.03
CA ILE A 40 -19.33 -0.39 -0.33
C ILE A 40 -19.53 -0.05 -1.81
N ASP A 41 -18.45 0.31 -2.51
CA ASP A 41 -18.47 0.75 -3.92
C ASP A 41 -18.00 -0.35 -4.90
N GLU A 42 -17.76 -1.57 -4.41
CA GLU A 42 -17.72 -2.73 -5.30
C GLU A 42 -19.17 -3.06 -5.67
N ASP A 43 -19.50 -2.92 -6.96
CA ASP A 43 -20.63 -3.65 -7.53
C ASP A 43 -20.58 -5.07 -6.95
N PRO A 44 -21.69 -5.61 -6.41
CA PRO A 44 -21.71 -6.99 -5.95
C PRO A 44 -21.09 -7.82 -7.08
N PRO A 45 -20.15 -8.75 -6.78
CA PRO A 45 -19.54 -9.55 -7.81
C PRO A 45 -20.70 -10.08 -8.62
N ARG A 46 -20.80 -9.66 -9.89
CA ARG A 46 -21.75 -10.31 -10.77
C ARG A 46 -21.45 -11.78 -10.57
N GLN A 47 -22.47 -12.55 -10.18
CA GLN A 47 -22.49 -13.97 -10.47
C GLN A 47 -22.45 -14.07 -12.00
N GLU A 48 -21.34 -13.67 -12.62
CA GLU A 48 -20.96 -14.18 -13.90
C GLU A 48 -20.79 -15.65 -13.63
N GLN A 49 -21.71 -16.42 -14.21
CA GLN A 49 -21.60 -17.85 -14.36
C GLN A 49 -20.12 -18.17 -14.52
N MET A 50 -19.53 -18.72 -13.46
CA MET A 50 -18.34 -19.53 -13.63
C MET A 50 -18.73 -20.51 -14.74
N TRP A 51 -17.87 -20.70 -15.73
CA TRP A 51 -18.10 -21.55 -16.90
C TRP A 51 -18.92 -20.91 -18.05
N PRO A 52 -18.26 -20.52 -19.16
CA PRO A 52 -18.76 -20.96 -20.45
C PRO A 52 -18.57 -22.48 -20.52
N VAL A 53 -19.67 -23.23 -20.51
CA VAL A 53 -19.73 -24.67 -20.83
C VAL A 53 -19.51 -24.86 -22.33
N ASN A 54 -18.39 -24.38 -22.85
CA ASN A 54 -17.96 -24.62 -24.23
C ASN A 54 -16.43 -24.71 -24.24
N VAL A 55 -15.94 -25.71 -23.53
CA VAL A 55 -14.74 -26.43 -23.94
C VAL A 55 -15.25 -27.84 -24.22
N ASP A 56 -14.81 -28.42 -25.33
CA ASP A 56 -15.12 -29.76 -25.78
C ASP A 56 -15.17 -30.77 -24.62
N ASP A 57 -16.00 -31.80 -24.75
CA ASP A 57 -16.21 -32.86 -23.75
C ASP A 57 -14.93 -33.13 -22.92
N PRO A 58 -14.93 -32.89 -21.59
CA PRO A 58 -13.74 -33.03 -20.72
C PRO A 58 -13.05 -34.39 -20.82
N THR A 59 -13.72 -35.39 -21.38
CA THR A 59 -13.18 -36.71 -21.66
C THR A 59 -12.11 -36.75 -22.77
N ASP A 60 -11.95 -35.68 -23.56
CA ASP A 60 -11.01 -35.59 -24.69
C ASP A 60 -9.81 -34.64 -24.46
N ASP A 61 -9.56 -34.12 -23.24
CA ASP A 61 -8.34 -33.34 -22.94
C ASP A 61 -7.16 -34.28 -22.61
N PRO A 62 -6.19 -34.52 -23.53
CA PRO A 62 -5.10 -35.45 -23.27
C PRO A 62 -4.06 -34.90 -22.28
N VAL A 63 -4.14 -33.61 -21.93
CA VAL A 63 -3.13 -32.91 -21.13
C VAL A 63 -3.57 -32.88 -19.67
N VAL A 64 -3.46 -34.02 -18.99
CA VAL A 64 -3.74 -34.13 -17.54
C VAL A 64 -2.47 -34.44 -16.73
N PRO A 65 -2.33 -33.91 -15.51
CA PRO A 65 -1.20 -34.22 -14.65
C PRO A 65 -1.06 -35.72 -14.39
N ASN A 66 0.12 -36.27 -14.70
CA ASN A 66 0.44 -37.69 -14.61
C ASN A 66 1.84 -37.93 -14.00
N ASP A 67 2.49 -39.05 -14.27
CA ASP A 67 3.82 -39.40 -13.77
C ASP A 67 4.99 -38.91 -14.65
N GLU A 68 4.72 -38.18 -15.73
CA GLU A 68 5.74 -37.74 -16.68
C GLU A 68 6.27 -36.32 -16.39
N HIS A 69 7.52 -36.06 -16.80
CA HIS A 69 8.16 -34.75 -16.74
C HIS A 69 7.91 -33.95 -18.04
N ARG A 70 6.64 -33.69 -18.35
CA ARG A 70 6.20 -32.88 -19.48
C ARG A 70 5.22 -31.79 -19.04
N HIS A 71 5.02 -30.78 -19.88
CA HIS A 71 4.13 -29.64 -19.63
C HIS A 71 4.39 -28.93 -18.30
N LEU A 72 5.67 -28.88 -17.88
CA LEU A 72 6.09 -28.38 -16.58
C LEU A 72 7.20 -27.36 -16.76
N MET A 73 6.90 -26.12 -16.38
CA MET A 73 7.87 -25.02 -16.36
C MET A 73 7.90 -24.41 -14.97
N TYR A 74 9.09 -24.20 -14.41
CA TYR A 74 9.25 -23.50 -13.14
C TYR A 74 10.23 -22.32 -13.25
N PHE A 75 10.00 -21.31 -12.43
CA PHE A 75 10.78 -20.07 -12.43
C PHE A 75 10.88 -19.50 -11.02
N VAL A 76 11.74 -18.50 -10.86
CA VAL A 76 11.92 -17.81 -9.57
C VAL A 76 11.59 -16.33 -9.71
N GLN A 77 10.90 -15.77 -8.72
CA GLN A 77 10.69 -14.32 -8.58
C GLN A 77 11.49 -13.81 -7.37
N VAL A 78 12.16 -12.68 -7.55
CA VAL A 78 12.75 -11.84 -6.50
C VAL A 78 12.20 -10.42 -6.65
N SER A 79 12.06 -9.70 -5.54
CA SER A 79 11.56 -8.33 -5.56
C SER A 79 12.23 -7.48 -4.48
N ASP A 80 12.23 -6.17 -4.68
CA ASP A 80 12.55 -5.18 -3.66
C ASP A 80 13.88 -5.47 -2.95
N THR A 81 14.96 -5.53 -3.73
CA THR A 81 16.30 -5.79 -3.18
C THR A 81 16.84 -4.61 -2.39
N HIS A 82 16.45 -3.38 -2.76
CA HIS A 82 16.93 -2.13 -2.17
C HIS A 82 18.43 -2.19 -1.88
N LEU A 83 19.22 -2.53 -2.90
CA LEU A 83 20.67 -2.57 -2.75
C LEU A 83 21.14 -1.19 -2.33
N SER A 84 21.97 -1.15 -1.28
CA SER A 84 22.47 0.10 -0.76
C SER A 84 23.90 -0.01 -0.28
N GLY A 85 24.68 1.04 -0.54
CA GLY A 85 26.01 1.21 0.06
C GLY A 85 25.97 1.24 1.59
N SER A 86 24.85 1.66 2.18
CA SER A 86 24.67 1.71 3.64
C SER A 86 24.39 0.34 4.26
N VAL A 87 23.92 -0.64 3.46
CA VAL A 87 23.61 -2.01 3.91
C VAL A 87 24.18 -3.03 2.91
N PRO A 88 25.52 -3.14 2.81
CA PRO A 88 26.18 -3.94 1.78
C PRO A 88 25.85 -5.43 1.85
N GLN A 89 25.41 -5.94 3.00
CA GLN A 89 24.98 -7.32 3.18
C GLN A 89 23.84 -7.72 2.23
N ARG A 90 22.97 -6.77 1.82
CA ARG A 90 21.89 -7.04 0.85
C ARG A 90 22.44 -7.55 -0.48
N ALA A 91 23.50 -6.90 -0.99
CA ALA A 91 24.15 -7.27 -2.24
C ALA A 91 24.96 -8.56 -2.11
N VAL A 92 25.69 -8.74 -1.00
CA VAL A 92 26.46 -9.96 -0.73
C VAL A 92 25.55 -11.19 -0.71
N GLN A 93 24.45 -11.11 0.02
CA GLN A 93 23.48 -12.21 0.12
C GLN A 93 22.73 -12.43 -1.19
N LEU A 94 22.44 -11.38 -1.97
CA LEU A 94 21.85 -11.54 -3.30
C LEU A 94 22.80 -12.31 -4.23
N LYS A 95 24.09 -11.98 -4.21
CA LYS A 95 25.11 -12.69 -4.98
C LYS A 95 25.24 -14.16 -4.53
N GLU A 96 25.21 -14.42 -3.22
CA GLU A 96 25.21 -15.78 -2.65
C GLU A 96 23.96 -16.56 -3.10
N PHE A 97 22.78 -15.95 -3.02
CA PHE A 97 21.53 -16.55 -3.50
C PHE A 97 21.61 -16.92 -4.97
N ILE A 98 22.15 -16.04 -5.82
CA ILE A 98 22.34 -16.36 -7.23
C ILE A 98 23.33 -17.53 -7.38
N ALA A 99 24.49 -17.48 -6.73
CA ALA A 99 25.55 -18.47 -6.89
C ALA A 99 25.20 -19.87 -6.33
N GLU A 100 24.51 -19.92 -5.18
CA GLU A 100 24.24 -21.15 -4.45
C GLU A 100 22.82 -21.65 -4.72
N THR A 101 21.80 -20.81 -4.54
CA THR A 101 20.40 -21.21 -4.69
C THR A 101 19.99 -21.33 -6.16
N ILE A 102 20.23 -20.31 -6.99
CA ILE A 102 19.80 -20.32 -8.39
C ILE A 102 20.68 -21.25 -9.23
N MET A 103 22.00 -21.07 -9.19
CA MET A 103 22.91 -21.75 -10.12
C MET A 103 23.17 -23.22 -9.78
N LYS A 104 23.08 -23.63 -8.50
CA LYS A 104 23.42 -25.00 -8.06
C LYS A 104 22.22 -25.84 -7.63
N ILE A 105 21.19 -25.23 -7.08
CA ILE A 105 20.08 -25.96 -6.44
C ILE A 105 18.82 -25.96 -7.31
N ILE A 106 18.20 -24.79 -7.52
CA ILE A 106 16.91 -24.70 -8.24
C ILE A 106 17.11 -24.84 -9.75
N LYS A 107 18.13 -24.16 -10.30
CA LYS A 107 18.44 -24.09 -11.74
C LYS A 107 17.20 -23.76 -12.60
N PRO A 108 16.43 -22.71 -12.28
CA PRO A 108 15.25 -22.37 -13.05
C PRO A 108 15.64 -21.84 -14.43
N PRO A 109 14.93 -22.16 -15.51
CA PRO A 109 15.16 -21.54 -16.82
C PRO A 109 15.01 -20.00 -16.80
N ILE A 110 14.14 -19.46 -15.95
CA ILE A 110 13.83 -18.01 -15.88
C ILE A 110 13.84 -17.51 -14.43
N ILE A 111 14.36 -16.30 -14.25
CA ILE A 111 14.27 -15.51 -13.03
C ILE A 111 13.64 -14.16 -13.36
N VAL A 112 12.70 -13.72 -12.53
CA VAL A 112 11.99 -12.43 -12.66
C VAL A 112 12.35 -11.53 -11.47
N MET A 113 12.79 -10.30 -11.73
CA MET A 113 13.06 -9.27 -10.74
C MET A 113 12.03 -8.13 -10.86
N THR A 114 11.11 -8.05 -9.90
CA THR A 114 9.92 -7.17 -9.94
C THR A 114 10.14 -5.75 -9.38
N GLY A 115 11.31 -5.17 -9.62
CA GLY A 115 11.60 -3.77 -9.28
C GLY A 115 12.09 -3.49 -7.86
N ASP A 116 12.33 -2.21 -7.59
CA ASP A 116 13.05 -1.67 -6.44
C ASP A 116 14.38 -2.40 -6.21
N ILE A 117 15.17 -2.40 -7.29
CA ILE A 117 16.49 -3.02 -7.34
C ILE A 117 17.42 -2.28 -6.38
N VAL A 118 17.47 -0.95 -6.48
CA VAL A 118 18.31 -0.08 -5.64
C VAL A 118 17.50 0.67 -4.59
N ASP A 119 18.14 1.19 -3.55
CA ASP A 119 17.45 1.98 -2.52
C ASP A 119 17.30 3.45 -2.96
N SER A 120 18.24 4.00 -3.72
CA SER A 120 18.21 5.38 -4.24
C SER A 120 17.94 6.44 -3.17
N LEU A 121 18.41 6.17 -1.94
CA LEU A 121 18.26 7.06 -0.79
C LEU A 121 19.59 7.74 -0.47
N GLY A 122 19.57 9.07 -0.49
CA GLY A 122 20.75 9.88 -0.16
C GLY A 122 21.10 9.84 1.33
N ALA A 123 22.24 10.44 1.68
CA ALA A 123 22.73 10.46 3.06
C ALA A 123 21.88 11.33 4.00
N ARG A 124 21.11 12.29 3.46
CA ARG A 124 20.26 13.19 4.23
C ARG A 124 18.81 12.70 4.27
N PHE A 125 18.07 13.10 5.30
CA PHE A 125 16.65 12.77 5.41
C PHE A 125 15.86 13.30 4.21
N LEU A 126 15.08 12.42 3.55
CA LEU A 126 14.31 12.65 2.31
C LEU A 126 15.11 12.92 1.04
N ASP A 127 16.44 12.88 1.11
CA ASP A 127 17.28 12.93 -0.07
C ASP A 127 17.11 11.66 -0.90
N SER A 128 16.98 11.81 -2.21
CA SER A 128 16.71 10.69 -3.12
C SER A 128 17.21 10.97 -4.52
N GLY A 129 17.82 9.97 -5.14
CA GLY A 129 18.27 10.00 -6.51
C GLY A 129 19.06 8.75 -6.89
N GLN A 130 19.45 8.65 -8.15
CA GLN A 130 20.13 7.47 -8.66
C GLN A 130 21.58 7.40 -8.18
N ILE A 131 21.88 6.43 -7.30
CA ILE A 131 23.22 6.24 -6.73
C ILE A 131 23.95 5.17 -7.54
N ARG A 132 25.02 5.57 -8.23
CA ARG A 132 25.76 4.71 -9.16
C ARG A 132 26.31 3.45 -8.48
N GLU A 133 26.80 3.56 -7.25
CA GLU A 133 27.39 2.46 -6.51
C GLU A 133 26.38 1.32 -6.25
N GLU A 134 25.12 1.65 -5.99
CA GLU A 134 24.05 0.67 -5.75
C GLU A 134 23.74 -0.13 -7.02
N TRP A 135 23.68 0.56 -8.16
CA TRP A 135 23.53 -0.07 -9.47
C TRP A 135 24.74 -0.93 -9.86
N GLN A 136 25.95 -0.50 -9.52
CA GLN A 136 27.15 -1.32 -9.71
C GLN A 136 27.13 -2.59 -8.84
N GLN A 137 26.57 -2.54 -7.63
CA GLN A 137 26.39 -3.74 -6.81
C GLN A 137 25.46 -4.74 -7.49
N TYR A 138 24.34 -4.27 -8.05
CA TYR A 138 23.42 -5.12 -8.82
C TYR A 138 24.13 -5.76 -10.02
N TRP A 139 24.76 -4.95 -10.85
CA TRP A 139 25.48 -5.41 -12.03
C TRP A 139 26.57 -6.42 -11.69
N ARG A 140 27.36 -6.20 -10.61
CA ARG A 140 28.38 -7.16 -10.16
C ARG A 140 27.77 -8.49 -9.71
N ALA A 141 26.65 -8.46 -8.97
CA ALA A 141 25.98 -9.69 -8.54
C ALA A 141 25.54 -10.56 -9.73
N ILE A 142 25.05 -9.93 -10.80
CA ILE A 142 24.67 -10.62 -12.05
C ILE A 142 25.90 -11.06 -12.86
N TYR A 143 26.85 -10.15 -13.08
CA TYR A 143 28.01 -10.39 -13.95
C TYR A 143 28.98 -11.42 -13.37
N GLU A 144 29.35 -11.28 -12.09
CA GLU A 144 30.37 -12.13 -11.47
C GLU A 144 29.88 -13.56 -11.21
N THR A 145 28.57 -13.76 -11.04
CA THR A 145 27.98 -15.10 -10.94
C THR A 145 27.80 -15.76 -12.30
N GLY A 146 27.78 -14.97 -13.38
CA GLY A 146 27.55 -15.46 -14.73
C GLY A 146 26.14 -16.02 -14.95
N VAL A 147 25.15 -15.62 -14.14
CA VAL A 147 23.80 -16.17 -14.14
C VAL A 147 23.13 -16.09 -15.52
N THR A 148 23.33 -15.00 -16.24
CA THR A 148 22.77 -14.77 -17.58
C THR A 148 23.37 -15.63 -18.68
N ARG A 149 24.43 -16.41 -18.38
CA ARG A 149 24.98 -17.40 -19.32
C ARG A 149 24.21 -18.72 -19.32
N LYS A 150 23.41 -18.97 -18.28
CA LYS A 150 22.68 -20.23 -18.08
C LYS A 150 21.18 -20.04 -17.90
N HIS A 151 20.77 -18.86 -17.46
CA HIS A 151 19.39 -18.55 -17.12
C HIS A 151 18.97 -17.23 -17.75
N ILE A 152 17.67 -17.09 -18.01
CA ILE A 152 17.09 -15.83 -18.46
C ILE A 152 16.75 -14.98 -17.23
N TRP A 153 17.18 -13.72 -17.23
CA TRP A 153 16.94 -12.79 -16.15
C TRP A 153 16.10 -11.61 -16.64
N LEU A 154 14.85 -11.56 -16.19
CA LEU A 154 13.85 -10.55 -16.59
C LEU A 154 13.69 -9.54 -15.46
N ASP A 155 14.32 -8.38 -15.57
CA ASP A 155 14.15 -7.29 -14.61
C ASP A 155 13.22 -6.20 -15.13
N ILE A 156 12.54 -5.51 -14.22
CA ILE A 156 11.76 -4.30 -14.49
C ILE A 156 11.98 -3.29 -13.38
N ARG A 157 11.75 -2.02 -13.65
CA ARG A 157 11.96 -0.93 -12.69
C ARG A 157 10.85 -0.87 -11.64
N GLY A 158 11.24 -0.52 -10.42
CA GLY A 158 10.35 -0.02 -9.38
C GLY A 158 10.48 1.49 -9.18
N ASN A 159 9.72 2.04 -8.25
CA ASN A 159 9.71 3.48 -8.02
C ASN A 159 11.03 4.01 -7.44
N HIS A 160 11.79 3.20 -6.70
CA HIS A 160 13.13 3.57 -6.24
C HIS A 160 14.16 3.60 -7.38
N ASP A 161 13.98 2.75 -8.39
CA ASP A 161 14.80 2.72 -9.61
C ASP A 161 14.53 3.93 -10.54
N ASN A 162 13.53 4.75 -10.19
CA ASN A 162 13.08 5.90 -10.94
C ASN A 162 13.08 7.22 -10.14
N LEU A 163 13.70 7.24 -8.95
CA LEU A 163 13.79 8.45 -8.12
C LEU A 163 14.68 9.52 -8.76
N ASN A 164 14.18 10.75 -8.79
CA ASN A 164 14.89 11.96 -9.26
C ASN A 164 15.43 11.84 -10.70
N LEU A 165 14.56 11.45 -11.63
CA LEU A 165 14.89 11.34 -13.06
C LEU A 165 14.01 12.29 -13.87
N ALA A 166 14.62 13.13 -14.71
CA ALA A 166 13.88 14.10 -15.52
C ALA A 166 13.18 13.44 -16.72
N SER A 167 13.69 12.30 -17.19
CA SER A 167 12.99 11.45 -18.14
C SER A 167 13.48 10.00 -18.08
N VAL A 168 12.80 9.08 -18.75
CA VAL A 168 13.36 7.74 -18.99
C VAL A 168 14.69 7.79 -19.78
N GLU A 169 14.92 8.84 -20.57
CA GLU A 169 16.13 9.01 -21.38
C GLU A 169 17.29 9.72 -20.64
N ASP A 170 17.08 10.11 -19.38
CA ASP A 170 18.07 10.79 -18.54
C ASP A 170 19.39 9.99 -18.46
N GLU A 171 20.52 10.68 -18.44
CA GLU A 171 21.85 10.07 -18.34
C GLU A 171 22.08 9.37 -17.00
N HIS A 172 21.36 9.80 -15.96
CA HIS A 172 21.37 9.20 -14.63
C HIS A 172 20.40 8.02 -14.51
N ASN A 173 19.63 7.68 -15.56
CA ASN A 173 18.82 6.47 -15.58
C ASN A 173 19.71 5.23 -15.68
N PHE A 174 20.27 4.84 -14.54
CA PHE A 174 21.24 3.76 -14.42
C PHE A 174 20.64 2.36 -14.61
N TYR A 175 19.31 2.21 -14.59
CA TYR A 175 18.65 0.99 -15.06
C TYR A 175 19.08 0.67 -16.50
N ARG A 176 19.15 1.67 -17.38
CA ARG A 176 19.56 1.50 -18.80
C ARG A 176 20.96 0.93 -18.98
N VAL A 177 21.81 1.13 -17.99
CA VAL A 177 23.25 0.81 -18.06
C VAL A 177 23.55 -0.49 -17.34
N TYR A 178 23.01 -0.66 -16.14
CA TYR A 178 23.42 -1.70 -15.19
C TYR A 178 22.44 -2.87 -15.07
N SER A 179 21.18 -2.72 -15.48
CA SER A 179 20.24 -3.83 -15.50
C SER A 179 20.41 -4.71 -16.74
N VAL A 180 19.77 -5.88 -16.72
CA VAL A 180 19.81 -6.85 -17.82
C VAL A 180 18.90 -6.39 -18.95
N GLN A 181 17.65 -6.03 -18.65
CA GLN A 181 16.64 -5.74 -19.68
C GLN A 181 16.59 -4.25 -20.05
N GLY A 182 16.98 -3.36 -19.14
CA GLY A 182 16.95 -1.91 -19.36
C GLY A 182 17.80 -1.38 -20.51
N ARG A 183 18.76 -2.19 -20.98
CA ARG A 183 19.58 -1.88 -22.17
C ARG A 183 18.79 -1.94 -23.46
N GLN A 184 17.77 -2.79 -23.52
CA GLN A 184 16.95 -3.04 -24.71
C GLN A 184 15.50 -2.54 -24.53
N HIS A 185 15.02 -2.51 -23.28
CA HIS A 185 13.63 -2.22 -22.93
C HIS A 185 13.58 -1.11 -21.89
N LEU A 186 13.22 0.10 -22.33
CA LEU A 186 13.05 1.26 -21.44
C LEU A 186 11.69 1.28 -20.73
N HIS A 187 10.72 0.57 -21.31
CA HIS A 187 9.34 0.48 -20.87
C HIS A 187 8.91 -0.98 -20.80
N SER A 188 7.60 -1.21 -20.78
CA SER A 188 6.99 -2.54 -20.82
C SER A 188 7.51 -3.40 -21.98
N TYR A 189 7.68 -4.69 -21.74
CA TYR A 189 8.19 -5.64 -22.74
C TYR A 189 7.62 -7.05 -22.51
N SER A 190 7.86 -7.96 -23.46
CA SER A 190 7.54 -9.38 -23.29
C SER A 190 8.71 -10.28 -23.66
N TYR A 191 8.69 -11.48 -23.08
CA TYR A 191 9.62 -12.56 -23.38
C TYR A 191 8.84 -13.88 -23.46
N THR A 192 8.99 -14.64 -24.54
CA THR A 192 8.38 -15.96 -24.70
C THR A 192 9.43 -17.04 -24.60
N HIS A 193 9.27 -17.92 -23.61
CA HIS A 193 10.08 -19.12 -23.45
C HIS A 193 9.43 -20.29 -24.17
N HIS A 194 10.26 -21.06 -24.88
CA HIS A 194 9.88 -22.29 -25.54
C HIS A 194 10.51 -23.48 -24.82
N ASP A 195 9.68 -24.43 -24.41
CA ASP A 195 10.09 -25.70 -23.84
C ASP A 195 9.41 -26.84 -24.61
N GLY A 196 10.16 -27.43 -25.56
CA GLY A 196 9.56 -28.29 -26.58
C GLY A 196 8.49 -27.54 -27.38
N ASP A 197 7.27 -28.07 -27.39
CA ASP A 197 6.10 -27.47 -28.06
C ASP A 197 5.36 -26.46 -27.17
N ASP A 198 5.67 -26.40 -25.88
CA ASP A 198 5.02 -25.48 -24.94
C ASP A 198 5.65 -24.08 -24.99
N ARG A 199 4.78 -23.07 -24.87
CA ARG A 199 5.14 -21.65 -24.90
C ARG A 199 4.64 -20.93 -23.66
N TYR A 200 5.56 -20.34 -22.91
CA TYR A 200 5.28 -19.56 -21.71
C TYR A 200 5.70 -18.11 -21.92
N THR A 201 4.76 -17.17 -21.89
CA THR A 201 5.08 -15.75 -22.07
C THR A 201 5.12 -15.02 -20.74
N PHE A 202 6.10 -14.14 -20.60
CA PHE A 202 6.25 -13.20 -19.50
C PHE A 202 6.05 -11.78 -20.04
N ILE A 203 5.17 -11.01 -19.44
CA ILE A 203 4.91 -9.61 -19.81
C ILE A 203 5.23 -8.71 -18.63
N GLY A 204 6.25 -7.86 -18.81
CA GLY A 204 6.65 -6.85 -17.84
C GLY A 204 5.86 -5.56 -18.05
N ILE A 205 5.23 -5.06 -16.99
CA ILE A 205 4.49 -3.78 -16.98
C ILE A 205 5.32 -2.73 -16.26
N ASP A 206 5.82 -1.75 -17.02
CA ASP A 206 6.44 -0.57 -16.42
C ASP A 206 5.36 0.43 -16.01
N THR A 207 5.35 0.75 -14.73
CA THR A 207 4.39 1.67 -14.10
C THR A 207 5.10 2.87 -13.47
N CYS A 208 6.41 3.03 -13.69
CA CYS A 208 7.15 4.18 -13.22
C CYS A 208 6.63 5.47 -13.87
N THR A 209 6.55 6.56 -13.10
CA THR A 209 6.17 7.85 -13.66
C THR A 209 7.30 8.43 -14.51
N ASP A 210 6.95 9.18 -15.55
CA ASP A 210 7.91 9.95 -16.33
C ASP A 210 7.45 11.42 -16.38
N PRO A 211 8.10 12.36 -15.66
CA PRO A 211 9.35 12.19 -14.91
C PRO A 211 9.20 11.44 -13.58
N GLY A 212 10.33 10.99 -13.05
CA GLY A 212 10.46 10.35 -11.75
C GLY A 212 10.74 11.35 -10.63
N VAL A 213 9.73 11.65 -9.81
CA VAL A 213 9.85 12.67 -8.74
C VAL A 213 10.67 12.20 -7.54
N LYS A 214 11.23 13.16 -6.79
CA LYS A 214 11.82 12.92 -5.47
C LYS A 214 10.78 12.41 -4.45
N ARG A 215 11.27 11.88 -3.35
CA ARG A 215 10.43 11.52 -2.19
C ARG A 215 9.74 12.77 -1.61
N PRO A 216 8.55 12.64 -0.99
CA PRO A 216 7.86 11.39 -0.64
C PRO A 216 6.69 11.00 -1.57
N PHE A 217 6.56 11.62 -2.74
CA PHE A 217 5.38 11.43 -3.60
C PHE A 217 5.56 10.37 -4.70
N ASN A 218 6.68 9.66 -4.72
CA ASN A 218 7.05 8.68 -5.73
C ASN A 218 6.46 7.27 -5.51
N PHE A 219 5.50 7.09 -4.60
CA PHE A 219 4.97 5.76 -4.25
C PHE A 219 3.90 5.26 -5.23
N ILE A 220 3.38 6.13 -6.09
CA ILE A 220 2.25 5.82 -6.97
C ILE A 220 2.76 5.66 -8.39
N GLY A 221 2.45 4.51 -8.98
CA GLY A 221 2.72 4.26 -10.39
C GLY A 221 1.70 4.95 -11.30
N SER A 222 2.03 5.09 -12.57
CA SER A 222 1.12 5.56 -13.61
C SER A 222 1.21 4.68 -14.83
N LEU A 223 0.09 4.45 -15.51
CA LEU A 223 0.06 3.77 -16.80
C LEU A 223 -0.74 4.62 -17.79
N PRO A 224 -0.09 5.56 -18.50
CA PRO A 224 -0.75 6.42 -19.48
C PRO A 224 -1.36 5.61 -20.64
N GLN A 225 -2.33 6.19 -21.34
CA GLN A 225 -3.05 5.52 -22.43
C GLN A 225 -2.13 4.98 -23.54
N ALA A 226 -1.02 5.67 -23.81
CA ALA A 226 -0.03 5.23 -24.81
C ALA A 226 0.63 3.90 -24.40
N GLU A 227 1.10 3.79 -23.15
CA GLU A 227 1.68 2.56 -22.59
C GLU A 227 0.66 1.43 -22.51
N LEU A 228 -0.58 1.75 -22.11
CA LEU A 228 -1.67 0.79 -22.09
C LEU A 228 -1.94 0.22 -23.50
N SER A 229 -1.94 1.06 -24.53
CA SER A 229 -2.14 0.63 -25.92
C SER A 229 -1.02 -0.28 -26.41
N SER A 230 0.23 0.01 -26.01
CA SER A 230 1.39 -0.85 -26.28
C SER A 230 1.22 -2.24 -25.63
N LEU A 231 0.86 -2.28 -24.34
CA LEU A 231 0.59 -3.53 -23.61
C LEU A 231 -0.57 -4.34 -24.21
N GLN A 232 -1.61 -3.67 -24.72
CA GLN A 232 -2.70 -4.34 -25.44
C GLN A 232 -2.22 -4.99 -26.74
N SER A 233 -1.28 -4.36 -27.46
CA SER A 233 -0.64 -4.97 -28.64
C SER A 233 0.17 -6.19 -28.23
N ILE A 234 1.04 -6.07 -27.22
CA ILE A 234 1.84 -7.18 -26.68
C ILE A 234 0.93 -8.36 -26.32
N ARG A 235 -0.14 -8.10 -25.56
CA ARG A 235 -1.12 -9.14 -25.17
C ARG A 235 -1.76 -9.82 -26.38
N LYS A 236 -2.05 -9.07 -27.44
CA LYS A 236 -2.64 -9.61 -28.68
C LYS A 236 -1.63 -10.49 -29.42
N ASP A 237 -0.39 -10.05 -29.50
CA ASP A 237 0.69 -10.73 -30.21
C ASP A 237 1.11 -12.04 -29.51
N THR A 238 0.87 -12.15 -28.19
CA THR A 238 1.24 -13.32 -27.38
C THR A 238 0.08 -14.28 -27.09
N ARG A 239 -1.09 -14.13 -27.74
CA ARG A 239 -2.29 -14.97 -27.48
C ARG A 239 -2.10 -16.49 -27.67
N GLY A 240 -1.06 -16.92 -28.38
CA GLY A 240 -0.80 -18.33 -28.68
C GLY A 240 -0.03 -19.08 -27.59
N SER A 241 0.37 -18.44 -26.50
CA SER A 241 1.10 -19.10 -25.41
C SER A 241 0.21 -20.02 -24.59
N ASN A 242 0.75 -21.17 -24.18
CA ASN A 242 0.10 -22.11 -23.26
C ASN A 242 -0.23 -21.43 -21.92
N PHE A 243 0.61 -20.48 -21.49
CA PHE A 243 0.37 -19.69 -20.29
C PHE A 243 1.06 -18.32 -20.36
N THR A 244 0.43 -17.28 -19.80
CA THR A 244 1.00 -15.91 -19.78
C THR A 244 1.11 -15.40 -18.35
N ILE A 245 2.33 -15.12 -17.90
CA ILE A 245 2.67 -14.54 -16.61
C ILE A 245 2.86 -13.05 -16.78
N TRP A 246 2.19 -12.24 -15.97
CA TRP A 246 2.40 -10.81 -15.91
C TRP A 246 3.25 -10.46 -14.70
N PHE A 247 4.11 -9.46 -14.83
CA PHE A 247 4.90 -8.98 -13.72
C PHE A 247 5.14 -7.48 -13.81
N GLY A 248 5.33 -6.84 -12.67
CA GLY A 248 5.57 -5.40 -12.55
C GLY A 248 5.98 -5.08 -11.13
N HIS A 249 6.16 -3.80 -10.81
CA HIS A 249 6.55 -3.43 -9.45
C HIS A 249 5.33 -3.12 -8.57
N HIS A 250 4.49 -2.19 -9.01
CA HIS A 250 3.36 -1.70 -8.23
C HIS A 250 2.18 -2.70 -8.24
N PRO A 251 1.58 -3.02 -7.06
CA PRO A 251 0.25 -3.61 -7.00
C PRO A 251 -0.74 -2.74 -7.77
N THR A 252 -1.69 -3.35 -8.49
CA THR A 252 -2.49 -2.63 -9.50
C THR A 252 -3.28 -1.44 -8.93
N ARG A 253 -3.70 -1.51 -7.66
CA ARG A 253 -4.43 -0.43 -6.98
C ARG A 253 -3.57 0.71 -6.44
N SER A 254 -2.24 0.59 -6.57
CA SER A 254 -1.27 1.67 -6.39
C SER A 254 -0.83 2.31 -7.72
N VAL A 255 -1.44 1.91 -8.83
CA VAL A 255 -1.23 2.49 -10.16
C VAL A 255 -2.41 3.39 -10.50
N ALA A 256 -2.12 4.61 -10.96
CA ALA A 256 -3.11 5.53 -11.47
C ALA A 256 -3.51 5.16 -12.91
N SER A 257 -4.27 4.08 -13.06
CA SER A 257 -4.94 3.65 -14.30
C SER A 257 -6.18 2.87 -13.92
N GLU A 258 -7.30 3.18 -14.58
CA GLU A 258 -8.57 2.48 -14.34
C GLU A 258 -8.68 1.22 -15.20
N GLU A 259 -7.90 1.16 -16.27
CA GLU A 259 -7.94 0.16 -17.32
C GLU A 259 -6.96 -0.99 -17.09
N ILE A 260 -6.01 -0.87 -16.15
CA ILE A 260 -5.05 -1.94 -15.84
C ILE A 260 -5.74 -3.25 -15.45
N HIS A 261 -6.87 -3.17 -14.74
CA HIS A 261 -7.67 -4.35 -14.38
C HIS A 261 -8.35 -5.00 -15.59
N GLU A 262 -8.69 -4.21 -16.60
CA GLU A 262 -9.24 -4.70 -17.87
C GLU A 262 -8.14 -5.30 -18.76
N LEU A 263 -6.95 -4.68 -18.77
CA LEU A 263 -5.76 -5.22 -19.42
C LEU A 263 -5.42 -6.62 -18.88
N LEU A 264 -5.55 -6.80 -17.56
CA LEU A 264 -5.29 -8.06 -16.86
C LEU A 264 -6.55 -8.94 -16.75
N ARG A 265 -7.71 -8.53 -17.27
CA ARG A 265 -8.94 -9.32 -17.15
C ARG A 265 -8.78 -10.68 -17.81
N LEU A 266 -9.03 -11.73 -17.04
CA LEU A 266 -8.82 -13.13 -17.42
C LEU A 266 -7.40 -13.40 -17.97
N GLY A 267 -6.39 -12.67 -17.47
CA GLY A 267 -4.98 -12.91 -17.76
C GLY A 267 -4.20 -12.91 -16.44
N GLY A 268 -3.31 -13.87 -16.21
CA GLY A 268 -2.62 -13.92 -14.93
C GLY A 268 -1.74 -15.16 -14.76
N PRO A 269 -0.96 -15.22 -13.66
CA PRO A 269 -0.98 -14.31 -12.50
C PRO A 269 -0.30 -12.96 -12.79
N TYR A 270 -0.50 -11.98 -11.91
CA TYR A 270 0.28 -10.73 -11.85
C TYR A 270 1.21 -10.74 -10.64
N LEU A 271 2.51 -10.78 -10.89
CA LEU A 271 3.58 -10.80 -9.89
C LEU A 271 4.07 -9.38 -9.61
N CYS A 272 4.06 -8.96 -8.34
CA CYS A 272 4.49 -7.61 -7.96
C CYS A 272 5.24 -7.58 -6.62
N GLY A 273 5.71 -6.39 -6.24
CA GLY A 273 6.45 -6.09 -5.01
C GLY A 273 5.89 -4.84 -4.31
N HIS A 274 6.77 -3.90 -3.93
CA HIS A 274 6.48 -2.53 -3.51
C HIS A 274 5.97 -2.35 -2.06
N TYR A 275 5.11 -3.23 -1.55
CA TYR A 275 4.48 -3.03 -0.24
C TYR A 275 5.30 -3.55 0.94
N HIS A 276 6.31 -4.39 0.74
CA HIS A 276 7.22 -4.81 1.82
C HIS A 276 6.51 -5.48 2.99
N SER A 277 5.47 -6.29 2.74
CA SER A 277 4.61 -6.83 3.81
C SER A 277 4.01 -5.76 4.76
N LEU A 278 3.95 -4.50 4.29
CA LEU A 278 3.76 -3.29 5.10
C LEU A 278 4.58 -3.32 6.39
N LEU A 279 5.91 -3.37 6.29
CA LEU A 279 6.82 -3.46 7.44
C LEU A 279 6.68 -4.76 8.25
N GLY A 280 6.30 -5.87 7.60
CA GLY A 280 6.18 -7.18 8.23
C GLY A 280 4.86 -7.45 8.95
N PHE A 281 3.87 -6.56 8.87
CA PHE A 281 2.56 -6.75 9.51
C PHE A 281 1.71 -7.82 8.85
N PHE A 282 1.89 -8.05 7.54
CA PHE A 282 1.11 -8.99 6.78
C PHE A 282 1.99 -10.07 6.14
N ARG A 283 1.47 -11.29 6.03
CA ARG A 283 2.13 -12.38 5.29
C ARG A 283 1.17 -12.89 4.23
N GLY A 284 1.71 -13.29 3.08
CA GLY A 284 0.93 -13.84 1.99
C GLY A 284 -0.02 -12.84 1.35
N MET A 285 0.53 -11.74 0.81
CA MET A 285 -0.25 -10.64 0.25
C MET A 285 -0.75 -10.99 -1.15
N TYR A 286 -1.79 -11.82 -1.19
CA TYR A 286 -2.39 -12.36 -2.41
C TYR A 286 -3.90 -12.16 -2.41
N ALA A 287 -4.45 -11.74 -3.55
CA ALA A 287 -5.89 -11.67 -3.75
C ALA A 287 -6.25 -11.98 -5.20
N LEU A 288 -7.30 -12.79 -5.39
CA LEU A 288 -7.97 -12.85 -6.68
C LEU A 288 -8.75 -11.55 -6.88
N GLN A 289 -8.43 -10.85 -7.95
CA GLN A 289 -9.10 -9.61 -8.32
C GLN A 289 -10.46 -9.90 -8.97
N PRO A 290 -11.46 -8.99 -8.87
CA PRO A 290 -12.77 -9.20 -9.48
C PRO A 290 -12.71 -9.47 -10.99
N SER A 291 -11.69 -8.95 -11.69
CA SER A 291 -11.46 -9.22 -13.12
C SER A 291 -10.81 -10.59 -13.42
N GLY A 292 -10.62 -11.44 -12.41
CA GLY A 292 -10.32 -12.86 -12.57
C GLY A 292 -8.83 -13.25 -12.53
N PHE A 293 -7.92 -12.29 -12.37
CA PHE A 293 -6.49 -12.56 -12.22
C PHE A 293 -6.05 -12.62 -10.76
N LEU A 294 -5.06 -13.45 -10.47
CA LEU A 294 -4.44 -13.53 -9.15
C LEU A 294 -3.31 -12.49 -9.05
N GLU A 295 -3.50 -11.51 -8.17
CA GLU A 295 -2.46 -10.52 -7.84
C GLU A 295 -1.62 -11.02 -6.67
N LEU A 296 -0.30 -11.03 -6.87
CA LEU A 296 0.65 -11.66 -5.99
C LEU A 296 1.80 -10.72 -5.61
N GLU A 297 1.64 -9.97 -4.52
CA GLU A 297 2.74 -9.22 -3.94
C GLU A 297 3.70 -10.17 -3.21
N LEU A 298 4.98 -10.08 -3.54
CA LEU A 298 6.05 -10.75 -2.81
C LEU A 298 6.62 -9.78 -1.78
N ALA A 299 6.68 -10.21 -0.51
CA ALA A 299 7.04 -9.34 0.60
C ALA A 299 8.29 -8.48 0.34
N ASP A 300 9.50 -9.04 0.39
CA ASP A 300 10.71 -8.39 -0.12
C ASP A 300 11.96 -9.23 0.07
N TRP A 301 12.99 -8.91 -0.72
CA TRP A 301 14.35 -9.27 -0.40
C TRP A 301 14.93 -8.38 0.71
N LYS A 302 14.70 -7.06 0.70
CA LYS A 302 15.30 -6.01 1.57
C LYS A 302 15.48 -6.35 3.05
N THR A 303 14.45 -6.87 3.68
CA THR A 303 14.33 -7.16 5.11
C THR A 303 14.10 -8.65 5.34
N GLY A 304 13.19 -9.25 4.58
CA GLY A 304 12.75 -10.63 4.80
C GLY A 304 13.58 -11.68 4.08
N ARG A 305 14.39 -11.27 3.08
CA ARG A 305 15.15 -12.18 2.18
C ARG A 305 14.24 -13.25 1.57
N LEU A 306 13.01 -12.85 1.21
CA LEU A 306 12.06 -13.75 0.57
C LEU A 306 12.24 -13.74 -0.93
N PHE A 307 12.07 -14.91 -1.52
CA PHE A 307 11.93 -15.12 -2.96
C PHE A 307 10.78 -16.11 -3.17
N ARG A 308 10.29 -16.21 -4.40
CA ARG A 308 9.21 -17.13 -4.75
C ARG A 308 9.70 -18.14 -5.77
N VAL A 309 9.37 -19.41 -5.54
CA VAL A 309 9.47 -20.45 -6.56
C VAL A 309 8.06 -20.69 -7.09
N ALA A 310 7.88 -20.61 -8.40
CA ALA A 310 6.60 -20.78 -9.05
C ALA A 310 6.70 -21.78 -10.20
N ALA A 311 5.60 -22.43 -10.52
CA ALA A 311 5.51 -23.40 -11.60
C ALA A 311 4.17 -23.31 -12.33
N VAL A 312 4.21 -23.57 -13.63
CA VAL A 312 3.05 -23.89 -14.46
C VAL A 312 3.17 -25.37 -14.82
N ASP A 313 2.26 -26.19 -14.30
CA ASP A 313 2.22 -27.64 -14.50
C ASP A 313 0.90 -28.02 -15.16
N HIS A 314 0.94 -28.46 -16.42
CA HIS A 314 -0.23 -28.75 -17.25
C HIS A 314 -1.23 -27.58 -17.31
N GLY A 315 -0.72 -26.34 -17.32
CA GLY A 315 -1.52 -25.10 -17.33
C GLY A 315 -2.02 -24.62 -15.96
N LEU A 316 -1.68 -25.33 -14.88
CA LEU A 316 -2.01 -24.94 -13.51
C LEU A 316 -0.83 -24.18 -12.88
N PHE A 317 -1.07 -22.97 -12.40
CA PHE A 317 -0.09 -22.11 -11.74
C PHE A 317 -0.08 -22.34 -10.22
N SER A 318 1.09 -22.67 -9.68
CA SER A 318 1.33 -22.87 -8.25
C SER A 318 2.61 -22.17 -7.82
N PHE A 319 2.70 -21.74 -6.57
CA PHE A 319 3.91 -21.13 -6.04
C PHE A 319 4.09 -21.33 -4.54
N VAL A 320 5.33 -21.14 -4.08
CA VAL A 320 5.71 -21.06 -2.67
C VAL A 320 6.67 -19.88 -2.46
N ASP A 321 6.42 -19.12 -1.39
CA ASP A 321 7.33 -18.07 -0.93
C ASP A 321 8.29 -18.67 0.09
N VAL A 322 9.57 -18.44 -0.11
CA VAL A 322 10.66 -19.09 0.62
C VAL A 322 11.59 -18.02 1.18
N ARG A 323 11.98 -18.18 2.44
CA ARG A 323 13.05 -17.38 3.00
C ARG A 323 14.40 -17.94 2.56
N PHE A 324 15.33 -17.07 2.18
CA PHE A 324 16.70 -17.48 1.87
C PHE A 324 17.30 -18.33 3.00
N HIS A 325 17.95 -19.45 2.63
CA HIS A 325 18.46 -20.52 3.50
C HIS A 325 17.43 -21.44 4.18
N GLU A 326 16.14 -21.31 3.88
CA GLU A 326 15.12 -22.27 4.31
C GLU A 326 15.04 -23.45 3.32
N TRP A 327 15.25 -24.66 3.84
CA TRP A 327 15.34 -25.90 3.06
C TRP A 327 14.63 -27.06 3.78
N PRO A 328 14.15 -28.08 3.05
CA PRO A 328 14.01 -28.13 1.60
C PRO A 328 12.88 -27.22 1.11
N ILE A 329 12.91 -26.84 -0.17
CA ILE A 329 11.79 -26.15 -0.82
C ILE A 329 10.85 -27.22 -1.37
N ILE A 330 9.59 -27.19 -0.94
CA ILE A 330 8.53 -28.08 -1.44
C ILE A 330 7.46 -27.21 -2.10
N LEU A 331 7.29 -27.38 -3.42
CA LEU A 331 6.24 -26.73 -4.20
C LEU A 331 5.30 -27.80 -4.76
N VAL A 332 4.11 -27.94 -4.18
CA VAL A 332 3.10 -28.84 -4.73
C VAL A 332 2.43 -28.19 -5.94
N THR A 333 2.44 -28.88 -7.08
CA THR A 333 1.91 -28.38 -8.34
C THR A 333 0.56 -28.99 -8.69
N ASN A 334 0.33 -30.26 -8.34
CA ASN A 334 -0.96 -30.93 -8.45
C ASN A 334 -1.24 -31.82 -7.21
N PRO A 335 -2.44 -31.76 -6.61
CA PRO A 335 -3.44 -30.72 -6.81
C PRO A 335 -2.89 -29.36 -6.37
N LYS A 336 -3.27 -28.27 -7.07
CA LYS A 336 -2.83 -26.92 -6.67
C LYS A 336 -3.58 -26.42 -5.44
N ARG A 337 -3.02 -25.40 -4.79
CA ARG A 337 -3.66 -24.76 -3.64
C ARG A 337 -4.95 -24.04 -4.05
N ALA A 338 -6.07 -24.36 -3.40
CA ALA A 338 -7.41 -23.88 -3.77
C ALA A 338 -7.55 -22.35 -3.69
N VAL A 339 -6.94 -21.70 -2.69
CA VAL A 339 -6.99 -20.24 -2.54
C VAL A 339 -6.31 -19.48 -3.69
N MET A 340 -5.49 -20.16 -4.49
CA MET A 340 -4.72 -19.57 -5.59
C MET A 340 -5.33 -19.88 -6.96
N ALA A 341 -6.51 -20.49 -7.03
CA ALA A 341 -7.15 -20.86 -8.28
C ALA A 341 -7.70 -19.63 -9.04
N MET A 342 -7.41 -19.57 -10.34
CA MET A 342 -7.88 -18.58 -11.32
C MET A 342 -8.78 -19.27 -12.37
N PRO A 343 -10.09 -19.48 -12.09
CA PRO A 343 -10.97 -20.28 -12.95
C PRO A 343 -11.11 -19.76 -14.39
N GLY A 344 -10.87 -18.47 -14.62
CA GLY A 344 -10.93 -17.87 -15.95
C GLY A 344 -9.61 -17.92 -16.74
N VAL A 345 -8.54 -18.41 -16.12
CA VAL A 345 -7.18 -18.46 -16.71
C VAL A 345 -6.67 -19.90 -16.76
N GLU A 346 -7.02 -20.72 -15.77
CA GLU A 346 -6.48 -22.07 -15.59
C GLU A 346 -7.51 -23.15 -15.97
N PRO A 347 -7.08 -24.25 -16.61
CA PRO A 347 -7.90 -25.43 -16.87
C PRO A 347 -8.08 -26.28 -15.59
N LEU A 348 -8.83 -25.78 -14.62
CA LEU A 348 -8.96 -26.40 -13.29
C LEU A 348 -9.57 -27.82 -13.32
N HIS A 349 -10.33 -28.18 -14.36
CA HIS A 349 -10.88 -29.53 -14.55
C HIS A 349 -9.77 -30.59 -14.63
N ARG A 350 -8.56 -30.22 -15.07
CA ARG A 350 -7.41 -31.14 -15.13
C ARG A 350 -7.00 -31.70 -13.77
N ILE A 351 -7.32 -31.02 -12.67
CA ILE A 351 -7.08 -31.54 -11.32
C ILE A 351 -7.96 -32.77 -11.09
N LEU A 352 -9.25 -32.68 -11.43
CA LEU A 352 -10.22 -33.77 -11.28
C LEU A 352 -9.86 -34.98 -12.14
N HIS A 353 -9.26 -34.75 -13.31
CA HIS A 353 -8.86 -35.82 -14.24
C HIS A 353 -7.40 -36.28 -14.08
N SER A 354 -6.67 -35.73 -13.11
CA SER A 354 -5.27 -36.10 -12.89
C SER A 354 -5.12 -37.49 -12.26
N THR A 355 -4.03 -38.17 -12.60
CA THR A 355 -3.71 -39.50 -12.06
C THR A 355 -2.66 -39.47 -10.95
N HIS A 356 -2.01 -38.32 -10.73
CA HIS A 356 -0.91 -38.20 -9.79
C HIS A 356 -0.92 -36.89 -8.99
N ILE A 357 -0.62 -36.99 -7.70
CA ILE A 357 -0.11 -35.88 -6.89
C ILE A 357 1.32 -35.59 -7.35
N ARG A 358 1.66 -34.31 -7.55
CA ARG A 358 2.94 -33.84 -8.10
C ARG A 358 3.52 -32.72 -7.23
N ALA A 359 4.80 -32.82 -6.90
CA ALA A 359 5.53 -31.79 -6.17
C ALA A 359 6.95 -31.61 -6.71
N LEU A 360 7.42 -30.37 -6.73
CA LEU A 360 8.83 -30.05 -6.97
C LEU A 360 9.54 -29.91 -5.64
N VAL A 361 10.65 -30.63 -5.47
CA VAL A 361 11.45 -30.59 -4.24
C VAL A 361 12.88 -30.20 -4.56
N PHE A 362 13.35 -29.12 -3.92
CA PHE A 362 14.71 -28.60 -4.08
C PHE A 362 15.44 -28.59 -2.74
N SER A 363 16.68 -29.05 -2.72
CA SER A 363 17.52 -29.08 -1.52
C SER A 363 19.01 -28.99 -1.89
N PRO A 364 19.86 -28.35 -1.06
CA PRO A 364 21.31 -28.41 -1.21
C PRO A 364 21.87 -29.82 -0.97
N THR A 365 21.18 -30.62 -0.15
CA THR A 365 21.54 -32.00 0.15
C THR A 365 20.66 -32.97 -0.65
N PRO A 366 21.15 -34.18 -0.98
CA PRO A 366 20.34 -35.19 -1.64
C PRO A 366 19.08 -35.51 -0.82
N VAL A 367 17.92 -35.46 -1.48
CA VAL A 367 16.63 -35.89 -0.92
C VAL A 367 16.51 -37.40 -1.11
N SER A 368 16.36 -38.12 -0.01
CA SER A 368 16.29 -39.59 0.00
C SER A 368 14.86 -40.10 -0.26
N GLU A 369 13.88 -39.47 0.37
CA GLU A 369 12.46 -39.82 0.27
C GLU A 369 11.57 -38.58 0.30
N VAL A 370 10.43 -38.63 -0.38
CA VAL A 370 9.36 -37.64 -0.28
C VAL A 370 8.06 -38.39 -0.03
N ARG A 371 7.20 -37.89 0.84
CA ARG A 371 5.91 -38.49 1.15
C ARG A 371 4.82 -37.45 1.27
N CYS A 372 3.57 -37.84 1.02
CA CYS A 372 2.42 -37.00 1.26
C CYS A 372 1.30 -37.71 2.01
N SER A 373 0.38 -36.94 2.58
CA SER A 373 -0.83 -37.43 3.24
C SER A 373 -2.00 -36.50 2.89
N VAL A 374 -3.14 -37.09 2.54
CA VAL A 374 -4.39 -36.38 2.24
C VAL A 374 -5.32 -36.55 3.45
N ASP A 375 -5.90 -35.46 3.94
CA ASP A 375 -6.86 -35.42 5.05
C ASP A 375 -6.42 -36.21 6.31
N ASP A 376 -5.15 -36.02 6.72
CA ASP A 376 -4.53 -36.74 7.84
C ASP A 376 -4.56 -38.28 7.69
N GLY A 377 -4.74 -38.76 6.46
CA GLY A 377 -4.69 -40.17 6.09
C GLY A 377 -3.28 -40.77 6.13
N PRO A 378 -3.12 -42.04 5.70
CA PRO A 378 -1.83 -42.70 5.69
C PRO A 378 -0.83 -41.98 4.79
N TRP A 379 0.42 -41.90 5.23
CA TRP A 379 1.51 -41.36 4.42
C TRP A 379 1.79 -42.27 3.23
N GLN A 380 1.80 -41.69 2.04
CA GLN A 380 2.17 -42.38 0.79
C GLN A 380 3.49 -41.83 0.24
N PRO A 381 4.41 -42.70 -0.21
CA PRO A 381 5.68 -42.26 -0.78
C PRO A 381 5.48 -41.71 -2.20
N LEU A 382 6.23 -40.65 -2.54
CA LEU A 382 6.36 -40.14 -3.89
C LEU A 382 7.61 -40.74 -4.54
N LYS A 383 7.52 -41.01 -5.84
CA LYS A 383 8.64 -41.45 -6.68
C LYS A 383 9.22 -40.26 -7.43
N ARG A 384 10.55 -40.18 -7.48
CA ARG A 384 11.25 -39.16 -8.26
C ARG A 384 11.14 -39.45 -9.76
N VAL A 385 10.75 -38.45 -10.54
CA VAL A 385 10.64 -38.53 -12.00
C VAL A 385 11.93 -38.00 -12.63
N ALA A 386 12.67 -38.88 -13.32
CA ALA A 386 13.95 -38.59 -13.96
C ALA A 386 14.99 -37.96 -12.99
N GLN A 387 16.08 -37.38 -13.52
CA GLN A 387 17.09 -36.66 -12.73
C GLN A 387 16.66 -35.24 -12.31
N GLY A 388 15.36 -34.93 -12.36
CA GLY A 388 14.79 -33.60 -12.08
C GLY A 388 14.33 -33.39 -10.62
N PRO A 389 13.68 -32.25 -10.34
CA PRO A 389 13.11 -31.94 -9.02
C PRO A 389 11.70 -32.51 -8.81
N LEU A 390 11.10 -33.16 -9.81
CA LEU A 390 9.72 -33.63 -9.78
C LEU A 390 9.58 -34.96 -9.01
N TRP A 391 8.62 -35.01 -8.10
CA TRP A 391 8.20 -36.18 -7.34
C TRP A 391 6.69 -36.40 -7.52
N VAL A 392 6.28 -37.66 -7.69
CA VAL A 392 4.89 -38.01 -7.98
C VAL A 392 4.38 -39.19 -7.17
N ALA A 393 3.12 -39.17 -6.77
CA ALA A 393 2.42 -40.30 -6.16
C ALA A 393 1.10 -40.54 -6.89
N PRO A 394 0.75 -41.81 -7.22
CA PRO A 394 -0.55 -42.11 -7.83
C PRO A 394 -1.67 -41.79 -6.85
N TRP A 395 -2.81 -41.33 -7.37
CA TRP A 395 -4.04 -41.16 -6.60
C TRP A 395 -5.27 -41.40 -7.47
N ASP A 396 -6.41 -41.67 -6.86
CA ASP A 396 -7.71 -41.67 -7.54
C ASP A 396 -8.54 -40.49 -7.05
N THR A 397 -8.75 -39.50 -7.93
CA THR A 397 -9.54 -38.31 -7.63
C THR A 397 -11.01 -38.63 -7.35
N LYS A 398 -11.52 -39.78 -7.79
CA LYS A 398 -12.90 -40.22 -7.52
C LYS A 398 -13.12 -40.59 -6.06
N GLU A 399 -12.05 -40.89 -5.33
CA GLU A 399 -12.11 -41.14 -3.88
C GLU A 399 -12.15 -39.84 -3.06
N ILE A 400 -11.88 -38.70 -3.70
CA ILE A 400 -11.93 -37.38 -3.06
C ILE A 400 -13.34 -36.81 -3.21
N SER A 401 -14.01 -36.56 -2.09
CA SER A 401 -15.33 -35.92 -2.12
C SER A 401 -15.28 -34.47 -2.61
N PRO A 402 -16.39 -33.87 -3.05
CA PRO A 402 -16.45 -32.43 -3.31
C PRO A 402 -16.16 -31.61 -2.04
N GLY A 403 -15.43 -30.50 -2.16
CA GLY A 403 -15.08 -29.62 -1.05
C GLY A 403 -13.60 -29.30 -0.90
N LEU A 404 -13.22 -28.81 0.28
CA LEU A 404 -11.83 -28.48 0.63
C LEU A 404 -11.19 -29.64 1.39
N HIS A 405 -9.99 -30.01 0.96
CA HIS A 405 -9.18 -31.08 1.53
C HIS A 405 -7.80 -30.55 1.94
N THR A 406 -7.10 -31.27 2.82
CA THR A 406 -5.73 -30.94 3.21
C THR A 406 -4.74 -31.89 2.55
N LEU A 407 -3.61 -31.33 2.11
CA LEU A 407 -2.47 -32.10 1.63
C LEU A 407 -1.23 -31.67 2.42
N MET A 408 -0.57 -32.65 3.02
CA MET A 408 0.70 -32.50 3.71
C MET A 408 1.79 -33.19 2.89
N VAL A 409 2.94 -32.52 2.71
CA VAL A 409 4.10 -33.09 2.01
C VAL A 409 5.36 -32.89 2.85
N GLN A 410 6.19 -33.93 2.95
CA GLN A 410 7.49 -33.89 3.63
C GLN A 410 8.58 -34.49 2.75
N ALA A 411 9.79 -34.00 2.93
CA ALA A 411 10.99 -34.58 2.33
C ALA A 411 11.98 -34.98 3.41
N MET A 412 12.68 -36.10 3.18
CA MET A 412 13.71 -36.64 4.04
C MET A 412 15.08 -36.35 3.44
N ASP A 413 16.01 -35.87 4.26
CA ASP A 413 17.39 -35.69 3.85
C ASP A 413 18.18 -37.01 3.86
N HIS A 414 19.45 -36.94 3.48
CA HIS A 414 20.36 -38.09 3.51
C HIS A 414 20.74 -38.59 4.92
N GLU A 415 20.44 -37.81 5.97
CA GLU A 415 20.68 -38.20 7.37
C GLU A 415 19.44 -38.89 7.99
N GLY A 416 18.34 -38.99 7.23
CA GLY A 416 17.10 -39.62 7.67
C GLY A 416 16.17 -38.69 8.45
N LEU A 417 16.40 -37.37 8.41
CA LEU A 417 15.58 -36.37 9.07
C LEU A 417 14.50 -35.85 8.12
N TRP A 418 13.25 -35.87 8.60
CA TRP A 418 12.10 -35.32 7.89
C TRP A 418 12.02 -33.80 8.08
N SER A 419 11.71 -33.08 7.01
CA SER A 419 11.35 -31.66 7.07
C SER A 419 10.06 -31.43 7.86
N GLU A 420 9.81 -30.16 8.24
CA GLU A 420 8.46 -29.76 8.61
C GLU A 420 7.47 -30.08 7.47
N ALA A 421 6.25 -30.45 7.82
CA ALA A 421 5.22 -30.79 6.85
C ALA A 421 4.71 -29.52 6.16
N HIS A 422 4.91 -29.45 4.84
CA HIS A 422 4.29 -28.42 4.02
C HIS A 422 2.81 -28.74 3.87
N MET A 423 1.97 -27.97 4.57
CA MET A 423 0.51 -28.15 4.57
C MET A 423 -0.16 -27.12 3.67
N MET A 424 -1.09 -27.57 2.83
CA MET A 424 -1.95 -26.70 2.05
C MET A 424 -3.36 -27.27 1.91
N THR A 425 -4.27 -26.41 1.44
CA THR A 425 -5.65 -26.80 1.11
C THR A 425 -5.87 -26.85 -0.39
N PHE A 426 -6.55 -27.88 -0.86
CA PHE A 426 -6.87 -28.08 -2.28
C PHE A 426 -8.35 -28.47 -2.46
N SER A 427 -8.79 -28.50 -3.70
CA SER A 427 -10.11 -29.03 -4.11
C SER A 427 -10.01 -29.66 -5.49
N VAL A 428 -10.85 -30.66 -5.73
CA VAL A 428 -10.98 -31.32 -7.05
C VAL A 428 -12.19 -30.80 -7.84
N ASP A 429 -13.13 -30.13 -7.16
CA ASP A 429 -14.39 -29.61 -7.72
C ASP A 429 -14.35 -28.09 -7.97
N GLY A 430 -13.22 -27.44 -7.68
CA GLY A 430 -13.08 -25.98 -7.79
C GLY A 430 -13.61 -25.20 -6.58
N THR A 431 -13.97 -25.87 -5.47
CA THR A 431 -14.29 -25.20 -4.21
C THR A 431 -13.10 -24.35 -3.73
N ARG A 432 -13.35 -23.11 -3.28
CA ARG A 432 -12.28 -22.18 -2.86
C ARG A 432 -12.56 -21.59 -1.47
N PRO A 433 -11.53 -21.48 -0.61
CA PRO A 433 -11.66 -20.71 0.62
C PRO A 433 -11.70 -19.20 0.29
N PRO A 434 -12.36 -18.37 1.11
CA PRO A 434 -12.35 -16.93 0.93
C PRO A 434 -10.94 -16.35 1.17
N HIS A 435 -10.55 -15.36 0.37
CA HIS A 435 -9.36 -14.56 0.67
C HIS A 435 -9.55 -13.74 1.95
N SER A 436 -8.46 -13.52 2.68
CA SER A 436 -8.42 -12.67 3.87
C SER A 436 -8.99 -11.28 3.56
N VAL A 437 -9.92 -10.81 4.39
CA VAL A 437 -10.51 -9.47 4.28
C VAL A 437 -9.43 -8.40 4.28
N ALA A 438 -8.38 -8.56 5.10
CA ALA A 438 -7.26 -7.62 5.14
C ALA A 438 -6.47 -7.57 3.83
N MET A 439 -6.31 -8.71 3.13
CA MET A 439 -5.57 -8.76 1.86
C MET A 439 -6.39 -8.16 0.72
N LYS A 440 -7.69 -8.46 0.68
CA LYS A 440 -8.65 -7.79 -0.21
C LYS A 440 -8.57 -6.29 -0.02
N ILE A 441 -8.68 -5.83 1.21
CA ILE A 441 -8.53 -4.43 1.61
C ILE A 441 -7.24 -3.80 1.07
N LEU A 442 -6.09 -4.45 1.24
CA LEU A 442 -4.80 -3.88 0.89
C LEU A 442 -4.56 -3.83 -0.63
N LEU A 443 -4.97 -4.88 -1.33
CA LEU A 443 -4.76 -5.05 -2.76
C LEU A 443 -5.93 -4.53 -3.61
N GLN A 444 -7.07 -4.21 -3.00
CA GLN A 444 -8.27 -3.69 -3.68
C GLN A 444 -8.58 -2.23 -3.28
N GLY A 445 -8.21 -1.80 -2.07
CA GLY A 445 -8.56 -0.51 -1.46
C GLY A 445 -7.70 0.69 -1.88
N GLY A 446 -7.35 0.80 -3.16
CA GLY A 446 -6.33 1.72 -3.72
C GLY A 446 -6.51 3.23 -3.54
N ILE A 447 -5.86 3.99 -4.42
CA ILE A 447 -5.84 5.48 -4.42
C ILE A 447 -7.24 6.10 -4.31
N ARG A 448 -8.24 5.48 -4.94
CA ARG A 448 -9.65 5.91 -4.89
C ARG A 448 -10.17 5.98 -3.44
N ALA A 449 -9.87 5.00 -2.60
CA ALA A 449 -10.32 4.96 -1.21
C ALA A 449 -9.70 6.10 -0.38
N LEU A 450 -8.39 6.33 -0.54
CA LEU A 450 -7.70 7.46 0.09
C LEU A 450 -8.29 8.81 -0.33
N ARG A 451 -8.60 8.96 -1.62
CA ARG A 451 -9.26 10.16 -2.16
C ARG A 451 -10.64 10.38 -1.54
N ILE A 452 -11.48 9.35 -1.47
CA ILE A 452 -12.81 9.44 -0.87
C ILE A 452 -12.70 9.80 0.62
N LEU A 453 -11.84 9.13 1.39
CA LEU A 453 -11.65 9.45 2.80
C LEU A 453 -11.21 10.91 2.97
N PHE A 454 -10.25 11.38 2.17
CA PHE A 454 -9.78 12.76 2.23
C PHE A 454 -10.94 13.75 1.99
N ILE A 455 -11.77 13.51 0.97
CA ILE A 455 -12.95 14.35 0.68
C ILE A 455 -13.90 14.36 1.88
N LEU A 456 -14.22 13.19 2.44
CA LEU A 456 -15.10 13.08 3.61
C LEU A 456 -14.55 13.85 4.81
N ILE A 457 -13.23 13.80 5.06
CA ILE A 457 -12.59 14.53 6.15
C ILE A 457 -12.65 16.05 5.91
N VAL A 458 -12.39 16.52 4.68
CA VAL A 458 -12.52 17.95 4.35
C VAL A 458 -13.97 18.41 4.54
N LEU A 459 -14.95 17.64 4.07
CA LEU A 459 -16.37 17.93 4.28
C LEU A 459 -16.74 17.93 5.76
N ALA A 460 -16.21 17.00 6.56
CA ALA A 460 -16.40 16.97 8.01
C ALA A 460 -15.76 18.18 8.73
N CYS A 461 -14.74 18.80 8.16
CA CYS A 461 -14.15 20.03 8.68
C CYS A 461 -14.96 21.28 8.31
N VAL A 462 -15.61 21.29 7.14
CA VAL A 462 -16.28 22.48 6.56
C VAL A 462 -17.77 22.50 6.84
N LEU A 463 -18.50 21.42 6.53
CA LEU A 463 -19.97 21.38 6.57
C LEU A 463 -20.54 21.67 7.97
N PRO A 464 -20.02 21.12 9.07
CA PRO A 464 -20.55 21.43 10.40
C PRO A 464 -20.42 22.92 10.74
N LEU A 465 -19.31 23.57 10.37
CA LEU A 465 -19.10 24.99 10.62
C LEU A 465 -20.04 25.85 9.76
N CYS A 466 -20.23 25.50 8.49
CA CYS A 466 -21.19 26.16 7.60
C CYS A 466 -22.64 25.98 8.08
N TRP A 467 -22.99 24.78 8.54
CA TRP A 467 -24.31 24.50 9.11
C TRP A 467 -24.57 25.35 10.35
N ILE A 468 -23.62 25.38 11.29
CA ILE A 468 -23.70 26.25 12.47
C ILE A 468 -23.86 27.71 12.03
N LYS A 469 -23.12 28.16 10.99
CA LYS A 469 -23.23 29.53 10.48
C LYS A 469 -24.63 29.83 9.93
N ALA A 470 -25.21 28.89 9.18
CA ALA A 470 -26.56 28.99 8.65
C ALA A 470 -27.59 29.06 9.78
N VAL A 471 -27.50 28.19 10.79
CA VAL A 471 -28.38 28.22 11.97
C VAL A 471 -28.28 29.56 12.72
N GLN A 472 -27.07 30.10 12.88
CA GLN A 472 -26.86 31.39 13.54
C GLN A 472 -27.35 32.61 12.73
N THR A 473 -27.65 32.46 11.44
CA THR A 473 -28.03 33.58 10.55
C THR A 473 -29.46 33.45 10.02
N SER A 474 -30.03 32.25 10.04
CA SER A 474 -31.38 31.97 9.56
C SER A 474 -32.43 32.47 10.54
N SER A 475 -33.43 33.18 10.02
CA SER A 475 -34.66 33.52 10.73
C SER A 475 -35.63 32.33 10.82
N TRP A 476 -35.45 31.31 9.98
CA TRP A 476 -36.38 30.18 9.83
C TRP A 476 -36.09 29.01 10.77
N LEU A 477 -34.82 28.80 11.15
CA LEU A 477 -34.40 27.67 11.98
C LEU A 477 -34.49 27.95 13.50
N GLY A 478 -34.81 29.19 13.87
CA GLY A 478 -34.77 29.66 15.26
C GLY A 478 -33.34 29.81 15.80
N PRO A 479 -33.12 30.64 16.85
CA PRO A 479 -31.82 30.75 17.49
C PRO A 479 -31.44 29.42 18.17
N PRO A 480 -30.20 28.96 18.04
CA PRO A 480 -29.76 27.74 18.72
C PRO A 480 -29.78 27.95 20.24
N ASP A 481 -30.43 27.06 20.98
CA ASP A 481 -30.35 27.04 22.44
C ASP A 481 -29.02 26.42 22.88
N LEU A 482 -28.13 27.25 23.43
CA LEU A 482 -26.82 26.86 23.95
C LEU A 482 -26.79 26.90 25.49
N SER A 483 -27.95 26.81 26.13
CA SER A 483 -28.08 26.73 27.58
C SER A 483 -27.34 25.50 28.14
N PRO A 484 -26.87 25.53 29.40
CA PRO A 484 -26.08 24.43 29.97
C PRO A 484 -26.91 23.14 30.14
N GLY A 485 -26.72 22.16 29.26
CA GLY A 485 -27.25 20.79 29.43
C GLY A 485 -26.34 19.86 30.26
N ARG A 486 -26.88 18.71 30.72
CA ARG A 486 -26.20 17.75 31.64
C ARG A 486 -24.99 16.98 31.05
N CYS A 487 -24.78 17.00 29.73
CA CYS A 487 -23.66 16.30 29.09
C CYS A 487 -22.39 17.18 29.03
N LEU A 488 -21.42 16.93 29.92
CA LEU A 488 -20.26 17.80 30.16
C LEU A 488 -19.29 17.93 28.97
N CYS A 489 -19.05 16.89 28.18
CA CYS A 489 -18.04 16.91 27.11
C CYS A 489 -18.60 17.41 25.77
N CYS A 490 -19.71 16.82 25.30
CA CYS A 490 -20.31 17.18 24.01
C CYS A 490 -20.88 18.61 24.02
N GLY A 491 -21.49 19.04 25.14
CA GLY A 491 -21.99 20.41 25.30
C GLY A 491 -20.88 21.47 25.37
N CYS A 492 -19.64 21.08 25.71
CA CYS A 492 -18.49 22.00 25.71
C CYS A 492 -17.98 22.25 24.28
N LEU A 493 -17.79 21.18 23.49
CA LEU A 493 -17.33 21.28 22.11
C LEU A 493 -18.32 22.05 21.24
N THR A 494 -19.61 21.73 21.31
CA THR A 494 -20.64 22.41 20.52
C THR A 494 -20.68 23.91 20.81
N ARG A 495 -20.63 24.31 22.08
CA ARG A 495 -20.59 25.74 22.46
C ARG A 495 -19.32 26.43 21.99
N CYS A 496 -18.19 25.74 22.05
CA CYS A 496 -16.91 26.24 21.57
C CYS A 496 -16.95 26.50 20.04
N LEU A 497 -17.52 25.56 19.28
CA LEU A 497 -17.69 25.70 17.82
C LEU A 497 -18.67 26.81 17.47
N HIS A 498 -19.82 26.89 18.14
CA HIS A 498 -20.76 28.01 17.94
C HIS A 498 -20.12 29.37 18.27
N LEU A 499 -19.29 29.44 19.31
CA LEU A 499 -18.56 30.66 19.66
C LEU A 499 -17.57 31.04 18.54
N LEU A 500 -16.78 30.09 18.04
CA LEU A 500 -15.86 30.33 16.92
C LEU A 500 -16.59 30.81 15.66
N VAL A 501 -17.68 30.14 15.28
CA VAL A 501 -18.46 30.44 14.08
C VAL A 501 -19.18 31.79 14.16
N SER A 502 -19.48 32.26 15.37
CA SER A 502 -20.11 33.58 15.57
C SER A 502 -19.18 34.76 15.24
N VAL A 503 -17.87 34.52 15.16
CA VAL A 503 -16.85 35.53 14.92
C VAL A 503 -16.30 35.40 13.49
N ASP A 504 -16.80 36.23 12.57
CA ASP A 504 -16.49 36.12 11.12
C ASP A 504 -15.00 36.09 10.78
N VAL A 505 -14.21 36.93 11.46
CA VAL A 505 -12.76 37.02 11.24
C VAL A 505 -12.01 35.73 11.60
N LEU A 506 -12.60 34.85 12.42
CA LEU A 506 -12.07 33.53 12.74
C LEU A 506 -12.73 32.42 11.93
N PHE A 507 -14.01 32.58 11.59
CA PHE A 507 -14.76 31.62 10.78
C PHE A 507 -14.14 31.43 9.38
N TRP A 508 -13.88 32.52 8.65
CA TRP A 508 -13.41 32.41 7.27
C TRP A 508 -12.05 31.70 7.13
N PRO A 509 -11.03 31.99 7.95
CA PRO A 509 -9.77 31.23 7.92
C PRO A 509 -9.94 29.73 8.23
N LEU A 510 -10.86 29.37 9.14
CA LEU A 510 -11.14 27.97 9.47
C LEU A 510 -11.81 27.20 8.32
N ILE A 511 -12.62 27.88 7.49
CA ILE A 511 -13.19 27.29 6.28
C ILE A 511 -12.17 27.27 5.14
N ALA A 512 -11.43 28.37 4.95
CA ALA A 512 -10.52 28.54 3.83
C ALA A 512 -9.35 27.56 3.88
N LEU A 513 -8.83 27.22 5.07
CA LEU A 513 -7.63 26.37 5.17
C LEU A 513 -7.86 24.91 4.69
N PRO A 514 -8.91 24.17 5.11
CA PRO A 514 -9.22 22.85 4.55
C PRO A 514 -9.60 22.89 3.07
N LEU A 515 -10.27 23.95 2.60
CA LEU A 515 -10.61 24.11 1.18
C LEU A 515 -9.34 24.36 0.34
N TYR A 516 -8.45 25.22 0.81
CA TYR A 516 -7.16 25.46 0.15
C TYR A 516 -6.32 24.19 0.09
N LEU A 517 -6.32 23.39 1.16
CA LEU A 517 -5.67 22.07 1.15
C LEU A 517 -6.23 21.16 0.03
N ALA A 518 -7.53 21.22 -0.24
CA ALA A 518 -8.15 20.43 -1.31
C ALA A 518 -7.89 20.99 -2.73
N ILE A 519 -7.63 22.30 -2.86
CA ILE A 519 -7.48 22.98 -4.15
C ILE A 519 -6.01 23.13 -4.55
N GLY A 520 -5.18 23.67 -3.65
CA GLY A 520 -3.77 23.99 -3.84
C GLY A 520 -3.51 25.28 -4.63
N PRO A 521 -2.26 25.49 -5.10
CA PRO A 521 -1.08 24.64 -4.90
C PRO A 521 -0.62 24.63 -3.44
N TRP A 522 -0.12 23.49 -2.96
CA TRP A 522 0.45 23.38 -1.62
C TRP A 522 1.77 24.14 -1.53
N PHE A 523 2.62 23.93 -2.53
CA PHE A 523 3.91 24.60 -2.73
C PHE A 523 4.41 24.41 -4.17
N VAL A 524 5.38 25.24 -4.55
CA VAL A 524 6.18 25.09 -5.77
C VAL A 524 7.63 24.85 -5.36
N GLY A 525 8.25 23.78 -5.84
CA GLY A 525 9.59 23.37 -5.45
C GLY A 525 10.29 22.53 -6.50
N GLU A 526 11.51 22.14 -6.22
CA GLU A 526 12.36 21.34 -7.12
C GLU A 526 11.99 19.85 -7.03
N MET A 527 10.95 19.46 -7.78
CA MET A 527 10.37 18.10 -7.77
C MET A 527 11.31 17.06 -8.35
N VAL A 528 12.13 17.48 -9.30
CA VAL A 528 13.24 16.74 -9.90
C VAL A 528 14.41 17.71 -9.94
N GLU A 529 15.63 17.21 -9.81
CA GLU A 529 16.84 18.03 -9.86
C GLU A 529 16.90 18.90 -11.12
N GLY A 530 17.17 20.20 -10.91
CA GLY A 530 17.16 21.23 -11.95
C GLY A 530 15.77 21.76 -12.33
N HIS A 531 14.69 21.21 -11.76
CA HIS A 531 13.39 21.27 -12.38
C HIS A 531 12.23 21.53 -11.40
N LEU A 532 11.58 22.67 -11.58
CA LEU A 532 10.48 23.11 -10.71
C LEU A 532 9.15 22.47 -11.08
N GLY A 533 8.35 22.19 -10.06
CA GLY A 533 6.97 21.73 -10.20
C GLY A 533 6.08 22.23 -9.08
N ALA A 534 4.77 22.15 -9.30
CA ALA A 534 3.75 22.53 -8.33
C ALA A 534 3.08 21.28 -7.76
N CYS A 535 3.01 21.19 -6.43
CA CYS A 535 2.36 20.08 -5.73
C CYS A 535 0.94 20.46 -5.32
N PHE A 536 0.01 19.53 -5.52
CA PHE A 536 -1.38 19.61 -5.13
C PHE A 536 -1.77 18.32 -4.38
N VAL A 537 -2.96 18.32 -3.77
CA VAL A 537 -3.48 17.07 -3.19
C VAL A 537 -3.81 16.03 -4.27
N TRP A 538 -4.21 16.49 -5.46
CA TRP A 538 -4.64 15.63 -6.57
C TRP A 538 -3.50 15.24 -7.53
N GLY A 539 -2.30 15.76 -7.33
CA GLY A 539 -1.12 15.37 -8.11
C GLY A 539 -0.03 16.45 -8.17
N ILE A 540 0.96 16.22 -9.03
CA ILE A 540 2.11 17.11 -9.24
C ILE A 540 2.15 17.51 -10.72
N VAL A 541 2.38 18.79 -10.98
CA VAL A 541 2.65 19.28 -12.34
C VAL A 541 4.11 19.66 -12.42
N VAL A 542 4.86 18.98 -13.29
CA VAL A 542 6.29 19.18 -13.54
C VAL A 542 6.57 18.88 -15.02
N TYR A 543 7.43 19.64 -15.70
CA TYR A 543 7.67 19.48 -17.15
C TYR A 543 6.46 19.66 -18.09
N GLY A 544 5.37 20.27 -17.63
CA GLY A 544 4.11 20.24 -18.39
C GLY A 544 3.43 18.86 -18.38
N THR A 545 4.00 17.90 -17.66
CA THR A 545 3.42 16.59 -17.38
C THR A 545 2.65 16.65 -16.07
N PHE A 546 1.48 16.03 -16.06
CA PHE A 546 0.70 15.83 -14.85
C PHE A 546 0.94 14.42 -14.30
N LEU A 547 1.43 14.35 -13.06
CA LEU A 547 1.62 13.12 -12.31
C LEU A 547 0.45 12.97 -11.32
N PRO A 548 -0.36 11.91 -11.44
CA PRO A 548 -1.53 11.72 -10.59
C PRO A 548 -1.15 11.54 -9.12
N GLY A 549 -1.92 12.15 -8.22
CA GLY A 549 -1.71 12.06 -6.79
C GLY A 549 -2.26 10.77 -6.19
N GLY A 550 -1.61 10.28 -5.13
CA GLY A 550 -2.18 9.25 -4.26
C GLY A 550 -1.77 9.43 -2.81
N LEU A 551 -0.47 9.28 -2.48
CA LEU A 551 0.01 9.58 -1.12
C LEU A 551 -0.22 11.03 -0.68
N SER A 552 -0.35 11.96 -1.62
CA SER A 552 -0.75 13.34 -1.35
C SER A 552 -2.06 13.43 -0.57
N TYR A 553 -3.06 12.58 -0.83
CA TYR A 553 -4.29 12.52 -0.02
C TYR A 553 -3.99 12.14 1.43
N PHE A 554 -3.12 11.16 1.65
CA PHE A 554 -2.67 10.78 2.99
C PHE A 554 -1.97 11.92 3.71
N TYR A 555 -1.02 12.60 3.05
CA TYR A 555 -0.37 13.79 3.60
C TYR A 555 -1.38 14.89 3.94
N GLY A 556 -2.42 15.08 3.13
CA GLY A 556 -3.49 16.05 3.40
C GLY A 556 -4.25 15.71 4.68
N MET A 557 -4.59 14.43 4.88
CA MET A 557 -5.21 13.96 6.13
C MET A 557 -4.31 14.18 7.35
N VAL A 558 -3.00 13.92 7.20
CA VAL A 558 -2.00 14.19 8.25
C VAL A 558 -1.93 15.68 8.58
N PHE A 559 -1.97 16.58 7.58
CA PHE A 559 -2.04 18.02 7.82
C PHE A 559 -3.29 18.41 8.60
N ILE A 560 -4.45 17.85 8.26
CA ILE A 560 -5.69 18.12 9.01
C ILE A 560 -5.54 17.70 10.48
N ALA A 561 -5.06 16.48 10.72
CA ALA A 561 -4.91 15.93 12.06
C ALA A 561 -3.85 16.66 12.90
N MET A 562 -2.69 16.99 12.31
CA MET A 562 -1.54 17.56 13.03
C MET A 562 -1.54 19.09 13.06
N CYS A 563 -2.11 19.77 12.07
CA CYS A 563 -2.05 21.23 11.96
C CYS A 563 -3.41 21.89 12.15
N TYR A 564 -4.44 21.45 11.41
CA TYR A 564 -5.75 22.10 11.42
C TYR A 564 -6.53 21.85 12.71
N VAL A 565 -6.70 20.59 13.13
CA VAL A 565 -7.46 20.26 14.34
C VAL A 565 -6.85 20.90 15.60
N PRO A 566 -5.52 20.88 15.81
CA PRO A 566 -4.89 21.60 16.91
C PRO A 566 -5.11 23.11 16.86
N LEU A 567 -5.11 23.72 15.67
CA LEU A 567 -5.43 25.15 15.50
C LEU A 567 -6.87 25.46 15.93
N VAL A 568 -7.85 24.67 15.50
CA VAL A 568 -9.26 24.85 15.90
C VAL A 568 -9.40 24.79 17.43
N CYS A 569 -8.76 23.80 18.07
CA CYS A 569 -8.74 23.66 19.52
C CYS A 569 -8.05 24.85 20.21
N CYS A 570 -6.92 25.31 19.68
CA CYS A 570 -6.19 26.47 20.19
C CYS A 570 -7.04 27.75 20.16
N LEU A 571 -7.67 28.04 19.02
CA LEU A 571 -8.54 29.20 18.84
C LEU A 571 -9.78 29.11 19.73
N GLY A 572 -10.40 27.93 19.79
CA GLY A 572 -11.57 27.69 20.64
C GLY A 572 -11.28 27.96 22.12
N CYS A 573 -10.19 27.39 22.65
CA CYS A 573 -9.76 27.61 24.03
C CYS A 573 -9.41 29.09 24.30
N THR A 574 -8.69 29.73 23.38
CA THR A 574 -8.29 31.14 23.48
C THR A 574 -9.51 32.05 23.53
N LEU A 575 -10.44 31.86 22.61
CA LEU A 575 -11.66 32.65 22.49
C LEU A 575 -12.60 32.43 23.69
N TRP A 576 -12.69 31.19 24.18
CA TRP A 576 -13.48 30.87 25.37
C TRP A 576 -12.96 31.59 26.62
N ARG A 577 -11.64 31.58 26.85
CA ARG A 577 -11.01 32.33 27.95
C ARG A 577 -11.20 33.84 27.79
N ARG A 578 -11.06 34.36 26.57
CA ARG A 578 -11.31 35.78 26.27
C ARG A 578 -12.73 36.18 26.65
N ARG A 579 -13.73 35.36 26.29
CA ARG A 579 -15.12 35.57 26.66
C ARG A 579 -15.33 35.61 28.17
N GLN A 580 -14.76 34.66 28.91
CA GLN A 580 -14.87 34.63 30.39
C GLN A 580 -14.28 35.90 31.03
N ALA A 581 -13.11 36.32 30.56
CA ALA A 581 -12.43 37.50 31.05
C ALA A 581 -13.24 38.79 30.83
N LEU A 582 -13.80 38.97 29.63
CA LEU A 582 -14.65 40.12 29.31
C LEU A 582 -15.92 40.14 30.17
N ARG A 583 -16.55 38.98 30.40
CA ARG A 583 -17.70 38.85 31.32
C ARG A 583 -17.35 39.19 32.77
N ALA A 584 -16.12 38.90 33.18
CA ALA A 584 -15.60 39.25 34.51
C ALA A 584 -15.08 40.70 34.61
N GLY A 585 -15.25 41.53 33.57
CA GLY A 585 -14.76 42.91 33.55
C GLY A 585 -13.24 43.06 33.38
N THR A 586 -12.52 41.97 33.07
CA THR A 586 -11.07 41.99 32.87
C THR A 586 -10.73 42.22 31.39
N ALA A 587 -10.21 43.43 31.08
CA ALA A 587 -9.95 43.84 29.70
C ALA A 587 -8.79 43.09 29.02
N ASN A 588 -7.80 42.60 29.80
CA ASN A 588 -6.60 41.91 29.29
C ASN A 588 -6.24 40.69 30.16
N PRO A 589 -6.93 39.55 30.00
CA PRO A 589 -6.52 38.32 30.66
C PRO A 589 -5.16 37.84 30.12
N ALA A 590 -4.31 37.30 31.01
CA ALA A 590 -3.11 36.59 30.59
C ALA A 590 -3.50 35.30 29.86
N VAL A 591 -3.52 35.34 28.53
CA VAL A 591 -3.73 34.14 27.70
C VAL A 591 -2.37 33.57 27.34
N SER A 592 -2.10 32.36 27.84
CA SER A 592 -0.87 31.64 27.50
C SER A 592 -0.74 31.45 25.99
N ALA A 593 0.43 31.81 25.45
CA ALA A 593 0.79 31.56 24.05
C ALA A 593 1.24 30.10 23.80
N LEU A 594 1.37 29.27 24.85
CA LEU A 594 1.85 27.89 24.73
C LEU A 594 1.03 27.04 23.73
N PRO A 595 -0.32 27.08 23.69
CA PRO A 595 -1.07 26.32 22.71
C PRO A 595 -0.81 26.77 21.28
N LEU A 596 -0.64 28.08 21.04
CA LEU A 596 -0.26 28.58 19.71
C LEU A 596 1.15 28.13 19.36
N ALA A 597 2.11 28.24 20.29
CA ALA A 597 3.47 27.78 20.07
C ALA A 597 3.53 26.29 19.66
N ALA A 598 2.72 25.44 20.30
CA ALA A 598 2.61 24.03 19.92
C ALA A 598 2.07 23.84 18.49
N VAL A 599 1.03 24.59 18.09
CA VAL A 599 0.50 24.56 16.71
C VAL A 599 1.56 25.01 15.71
N LEU A 600 2.29 26.08 16.01
CA LEU A 600 3.35 26.59 15.15
C LEU A 600 4.51 25.60 15.01
N VAL A 601 4.89 24.90 16.08
CA VAL A 601 5.89 23.83 16.00
C VAL A 601 5.42 22.73 15.05
N LEU A 602 4.16 22.28 15.14
CA LEU A 602 3.63 21.25 14.24
C LEU A 602 3.60 21.72 12.77
N GLN A 603 3.21 22.97 12.52
CA GLN A 603 3.22 23.57 11.18
C GLN A 603 4.65 23.78 10.64
N CYS A 604 5.61 24.13 11.50
CA CYS A 604 7.03 24.22 11.13
C CYS A 604 7.63 22.86 10.82
N LEU A 605 7.28 21.81 11.57
CA LEU A 605 7.71 20.43 11.28
C LEU A 605 7.14 19.95 9.94
N TRP A 606 5.87 20.27 9.66
CA TRP A 606 5.24 20.04 8.37
C TRP A 606 5.98 20.77 7.23
N ALA A 607 6.28 22.06 7.40
CA ALA A 607 7.03 22.84 6.42
C ALA A 607 8.45 22.30 6.20
N ALA A 608 9.15 21.95 7.28
CA ALA A 608 10.49 21.39 7.22
C ALA A 608 10.56 20.12 6.37
N LEU A 609 9.54 19.25 6.45
CA LEU A 609 9.46 18.04 5.63
C LEU A 609 9.60 18.34 4.13
N PHE A 610 8.83 19.31 3.63
CA PHE A 610 8.81 19.65 2.20
C PHE A 610 9.97 20.52 1.77
N VAL A 611 10.50 21.36 2.67
CA VAL A 611 11.73 22.13 2.39
C VAL A 611 12.94 21.20 2.28
N LEU A 612 13.03 20.17 3.12
CA LEU A 612 14.10 19.18 3.05
C LEU A 612 14.04 18.35 1.75
N ALA A 613 12.82 18.04 1.27
CA ALA A 613 12.63 17.27 0.04
C ALA A 613 12.78 18.09 -1.26
N TYR A 614 12.25 19.32 -1.28
CA TYR A 614 12.04 20.09 -2.52
C TYR A 614 12.69 21.49 -2.51
N GLY A 615 13.54 21.76 -1.51
CA GLY A 615 14.33 22.99 -1.40
C GLY A 615 13.57 24.20 -0.85
N TYR A 616 14.30 25.32 -0.70
CA TYR A 616 13.76 26.55 -0.08
C TYR A 616 12.67 27.23 -0.91
N LEU A 617 12.59 26.98 -2.21
CA LEU A 617 11.51 27.50 -3.05
C LEU A 617 10.14 26.97 -2.60
N ALA A 618 10.07 25.74 -2.09
CA ALA A 618 8.87 25.18 -1.49
C ALA A 618 8.35 26.04 -0.34
N LEU A 619 9.25 26.64 0.45
CA LEU A 619 8.89 27.57 1.53
C LEU A 619 8.34 28.88 0.96
N ILE A 620 9.07 29.51 0.03
CA ILE A 620 8.73 30.82 -0.53
C ILE A 620 7.37 30.79 -1.24
N PHE A 621 7.12 29.74 -2.02
CA PHE A 621 5.91 29.58 -2.81
C PHE A 621 4.91 28.58 -2.19
N GLY A 622 5.02 28.31 -0.89
CA GLY A 622 4.19 27.35 -0.17
C GLY A 622 3.19 28.01 0.77
N PHE A 623 1.94 28.18 0.34
CA PHE A 623 0.90 28.71 1.24
C PHE A 623 0.69 27.78 2.45
N LEU A 624 0.69 26.47 2.27
CA LEU A 624 0.56 25.55 3.41
C LEU A 624 1.81 25.52 4.30
N LEU A 625 2.95 26.02 3.81
CA LEU A 625 4.21 26.02 4.55
C LEU A 625 4.41 27.34 5.32
N VAL A 626 4.07 28.49 4.73
CA VAL A 626 4.24 29.82 5.34
C VAL A 626 2.90 30.51 5.63
N GLY A 627 1.95 30.42 4.71
CA GLY A 627 0.62 31.01 4.87
C GLY A 627 -0.16 30.43 6.04
N ALA A 628 -0.13 29.12 6.25
CA ALA A 628 -0.80 28.47 7.38
C ALA A 628 -0.29 28.96 8.75
N PRO A 629 1.03 29.02 9.03
CA PRO A 629 1.57 29.69 10.22
C PRO A 629 1.11 31.14 10.40
N VAL A 630 1.14 31.94 9.32
CA VAL A 630 0.69 33.34 9.37
C VAL A 630 -0.79 33.43 9.74
N VAL A 631 -1.63 32.60 9.12
CA VAL A 631 -3.06 32.50 9.43
C VAL A 631 -3.28 32.10 10.88
N SER A 632 -2.49 31.14 11.41
CA SER A 632 -2.56 30.73 12.82
C SER A 632 -2.27 31.90 13.78
N VAL A 633 -1.17 32.64 13.55
CA VAL A 633 -0.77 33.79 14.38
C VAL A 633 -1.82 34.90 14.32
N VAL A 634 -2.25 35.27 13.12
CA VAL A 634 -3.26 36.34 12.92
C VAL A 634 -4.58 35.95 13.58
N SER A 635 -5.07 34.73 13.35
CA SER A 635 -6.33 34.24 13.93
C SER A 635 -6.24 34.20 15.46
N TRP A 636 -5.13 33.74 16.02
CA TRP A 636 -4.94 33.71 17.47
C TRP A 636 -4.89 35.12 18.07
N GLN A 637 -4.18 36.05 17.44
CA GLN A 637 -4.10 37.43 17.90
C GLN A 637 -5.48 38.11 17.85
N ARG A 638 -6.28 37.84 16.82
CA ARG A 638 -7.67 38.30 16.72
C ARG A 638 -8.55 37.69 17.81
N ALA A 639 -8.41 36.39 18.10
CA ALA A 639 -9.15 35.73 19.17
C ALA A 639 -8.80 36.30 20.56
N ARG A 640 -7.52 36.61 20.81
CA ARG A 640 -7.03 37.19 22.08
C ARG A 640 -7.48 38.63 22.31
N THR A 641 -7.56 39.42 21.25
CA THR A 641 -7.86 40.88 21.32
C THR A 641 -9.31 41.22 20.99
N LEU A 642 -10.17 40.22 20.82
CA LEU A 642 -11.55 40.43 20.38
C LEU A 642 -12.34 41.32 21.39
N PRO A 643 -13.06 42.36 20.93
CA PRO A 643 -13.90 43.19 21.78
C PRO A 643 -15.27 42.54 22.06
N TYR A 644 -15.91 42.93 23.16
CA TYR A 644 -17.17 42.31 23.62
C TYR A 644 -18.33 42.40 22.61
N HIS A 645 -18.48 43.52 21.89
CA HIS A 645 -19.57 43.69 20.91
C HIS A 645 -19.56 42.62 19.80
N ARG A 646 -18.39 42.04 19.48
CA ARG A 646 -18.27 40.94 18.50
C ARG A 646 -18.74 39.59 19.05
N LEU A 647 -19.01 39.48 20.36
CA LEU A 647 -19.51 38.29 21.03
C LEU A 647 -21.03 38.33 21.28
N GLU A 648 -21.67 39.50 21.16
CA GLU A 648 -23.10 39.69 21.48
C GLU A 648 -24.00 38.68 20.76
N LYS A 649 -23.69 38.37 19.50
CA LYS A 649 -24.44 37.37 18.72
C LYS A 649 -24.46 36.02 19.42
N PHE A 650 -23.32 35.56 19.92
CA PHE A 650 -23.22 34.32 20.68
C PHE A 650 -23.88 34.41 22.06
N GLU A 651 -23.76 35.56 22.73
CA GLU A 651 -24.35 35.75 24.05
C GLU A 651 -25.88 35.66 24.05
N ARG A 652 -26.54 36.08 22.97
CA ARG A 652 -27.98 35.89 22.78
C ARG A 652 -28.39 34.41 22.74
N PHE A 653 -27.54 33.54 22.19
CA PHE A 653 -27.80 32.09 22.14
C PHE A 653 -27.63 31.38 23.49
N VAL A 654 -26.79 31.95 24.37
CA VAL A 654 -26.55 31.38 25.71
C VAL A 654 -27.49 31.99 26.77
N GLY A 655 -27.98 33.22 26.55
CA GLY A 655 -28.78 34.00 27.51
C GLY A 655 -30.30 34.02 27.28
N GLY A 656 -30.81 33.29 26.28
CA GLY A 656 -32.22 33.33 25.85
C GLY A 656 -33.29 32.86 26.85
N GLY A 657 -32.95 32.61 28.11
CA GLY A 657 -33.90 32.20 29.16
C GLY A 657 -34.32 33.30 30.15
N ALA A 658 -33.78 34.52 30.07
CA ALA A 658 -33.94 35.53 31.13
C ALA A 658 -34.50 36.89 30.66
N ALA A 659 -35.40 36.90 29.67
CA ALA A 659 -35.97 38.14 29.14
C ALA A 659 -37.51 38.18 29.10
N ASN A 660 -38.21 37.50 30.04
CA ASN A 660 -39.66 37.61 30.15
C ASN A 660 -40.24 37.92 31.56
N ASP A 661 -39.41 38.15 32.58
CA ASP A 661 -39.90 38.57 33.91
C ASP A 661 -39.55 40.04 34.16
N GLY A 662 -40.33 40.96 33.60
CA GLY A 662 -40.05 42.39 33.83
C GLY A 662 -40.91 43.39 33.06
N ALA A 663 -42.19 43.12 32.83
CA ALA A 663 -43.10 44.14 32.33
C ALA A 663 -44.57 43.84 32.69
N ALA A 664 -44.96 44.07 33.95
CA ALA A 664 -46.36 44.24 34.32
C ALA A 664 -46.49 45.33 35.41
N ASN A 665 -46.62 46.57 34.91
CA ASN A 665 -47.38 47.69 35.45
C ASN A 665 -47.21 48.12 36.93
N SER A 666 -46.35 49.11 37.11
CA SER A 666 -46.70 50.31 37.88
C SER A 666 -47.53 51.26 37.00
N LYS A 667 -48.83 51.40 37.30
CA LYS A 667 -49.64 52.58 36.95
C LYS A 667 -50.28 53.04 38.27
N ALA A 668 -49.75 54.12 38.83
CA ALA A 668 -50.36 55.46 38.81
C ALA A 668 -51.36 55.64 39.95
N GLY A 669 -51.03 56.54 40.89
CA GLY A 669 -51.90 56.92 41.99
C GLY A 669 -52.92 57.99 41.62
N SER A 670 -54.00 58.06 42.41
CA SER A 670 -54.70 59.29 42.83
C SER A 670 -55.91 58.93 43.68
N SER A 671 -55.80 59.14 45.01
CA SER A 671 -56.81 59.68 45.95
C SER A 671 -56.38 59.33 47.37
#